data_AF-A0A821Y4C3-F1
#
_entry.id   AF-A0A821Y4C3-F1
#
_cell.length_a   1.000
_cell.length_b   1.000
_cell.length_c   1.000
_cell.angle_alpha   90.00
_cell.angle_beta   90.00
_cell.angle_gamma   90.00
#
_symmetry.space_group_name_H-M   'P 1'
#
loop_
_entity.id
_entity.type
_entity.pdbx_description
1 polymer ?
#
loop_
_entity_poly.entity_id
_entity_poly.type
_entity_poly.pdbx_seq_one_letter_code
_entity_poly.pdbx_strand_id
1 'polypeptide(L)'
;FIFLVTEKADLEQQIKDLEDRFSQEEESAQQLNNKKKKLEHDIDTLKKDVDDMRLNLQKSENECKSRDTQIHTLQDEIAHQDENIAKLTRERKRLEEQNTKTTEQLQAEEDKVNHLNKLKAKLEQTLDELEDSLEREKKARADLDKSKRKLETDLKTIQSSLEELDRSKRELQEALKRKDQEIQQMGGRLEDEQGQATSLGKKIKESQHRIEELEEELENERQARNKAEKQRADLAREIDEMGDRLEEAGGATTSQVEMNKKRESELQKLRRDLEEANLQHEATAAQLRKKHQDAVTEMGEQIDQLQKLKNKLEKEKQTVKSELDDLRTQIEHVQKGKISSEKLAKQLEQQLNDIQVKLEDHVKQITDLNHVKTKLTGENSTLTRQVEELESQIGLLTKTKTVLQQQVDEAKRALDDELRGKGSVNSQIRNLTADLEQAREQLDEEQESKSELQKQVTRLTAEVQQWRARFESEGVARSEELEEAKRKLAAKLTEAEEQVEAALSKCNALEKVKTRLQGEVEDLMVDVERANSNASSMDKKQKQFDKLISEWKQKCEDITVELEASQKEARHFSTELFKLKTQYEESQEQIEALRKENRNLADEIKDLIDQLSDGGKSVHELEKARKRAELEKEELQAALEDAESSLEQEEAKVLRVQMELSTVRQEIDRRLHEKEEEFENTRRNHQRALESMQASLEAETRSKAEALKQKKKLETDINELEVALDHSNRTNADLQKTLKRLQITITELQTQVEEEQRLRDEAREAAAAAERRANLIIGELEELRTALEQAERARKAAENELHDAADRISDVSTQNANLSSQRRQLESTIAAMQADLDEAVSELKNSEERAKKASSDATRLVEELRQEQEHTLQVERLRKALEQQIKDLQTRLDEAEANSLKGGKRVIAKLEQRIHELETENELEQNRHQETLKELRKNDRRLKELAFQAEEDRKNHLRLQDLTEKLQSKVKVYKRQVEEAEEIAALNLAKFRKIQTELEESAERADSAENQLGKLRAKNRSSVSVSRTSETHEFRDSSTAIRAASTMRASSVRQR
;
A
#
# COMPACT_ATOMS: atom_id res chain seq x y z
N PHE A 1 175.20 64.22 -27.20
CA PHE A 1 174.89 63.06 -26.33
C PHE A 1 173.82 63.42 -25.30
N ILE A 2 174.09 64.25 -24.28
CA ILE A 2 173.13 64.60 -23.21
C ILE A 2 171.74 64.98 -23.73
N PHE A 3 171.64 65.85 -24.74
CA PHE A 3 170.36 66.28 -25.35
C PHE A 3 169.45 65.11 -25.82
N LEU A 4 170.04 64.06 -26.39
CA LEU A 4 169.31 62.86 -26.86
C LEU A 4 168.81 61.99 -25.69
N VAL A 5 169.38 62.13 -24.49
CA VAL A 5 168.93 61.41 -23.30
C VAL A 5 167.72 62.12 -22.69
N THR A 6 167.72 63.46 -22.67
CA THR A 6 166.55 64.25 -22.24
C THR A 6 165.37 64.10 -23.21
N GLU A 7 165.63 64.20 -24.52
CA GLU A 7 164.59 64.03 -25.56
C GLU A 7 163.96 62.63 -25.53
N LYS A 8 164.75 61.59 -25.24
CA LYS A 8 164.24 60.23 -25.00
C LYS A 8 163.36 60.15 -23.75
N ALA A 9 163.77 60.76 -22.64
CA ALA A 9 163.03 60.71 -21.38
C ALA A 9 161.65 61.40 -21.50
N ASP A 10 161.58 62.54 -22.18
CA ASP A 10 160.31 63.25 -22.43
C ASP A 10 159.36 62.42 -23.32
N LEU A 11 159.89 61.69 -24.31
CA LEU A 11 159.10 60.77 -25.14
C LEU A 11 158.64 59.53 -24.36
N GLU A 12 159.46 58.97 -23.48
CA GLU A 12 159.07 57.85 -22.62
C GLU A 12 157.99 58.26 -21.60
N GLN A 13 158.02 59.50 -21.10
CA GLN A 13 156.93 60.04 -20.27
C GLN A 13 155.65 60.28 -21.08
N GLN A 14 155.74 60.81 -22.31
CA GLN A 14 154.55 60.99 -23.17
C GLN A 14 153.89 59.67 -23.58
N ILE A 15 154.66 58.62 -23.81
CA ILE A 15 154.12 57.26 -24.04
C ILE A 15 153.35 56.81 -22.81
N LYS A 16 153.92 56.95 -21.62
CA LYS A 16 153.27 56.55 -20.37
C LYS A 16 151.99 57.34 -20.09
N ASP A 17 152.00 58.66 -20.30
CA ASP A 17 150.81 59.52 -20.18
C ASP A 17 149.67 59.12 -21.15
N LEU A 18 150.01 58.49 -22.29
CA LEU A 18 149.04 57.93 -23.23
C LEU A 18 148.57 56.52 -22.82
N GLU A 19 149.44 55.68 -22.27
CA GLU A 19 149.08 54.36 -21.71
C GLU A 19 148.13 54.50 -20.51
N ASP A 20 148.42 55.41 -19.57
CA ASP A 20 147.57 55.70 -18.41
C ASP A 20 146.19 56.26 -18.84
N ARG A 21 146.12 57.05 -19.92
CA ARG A 21 144.85 57.51 -20.51
C ARG A 21 144.08 56.39 -21.20
N PHE A 22 144.75 55.58 -22.00
CA PHE A 22 144.14 54.44 -22.69
C PHE A 22 143.51 53.47 -21.68
N SER A 23 144.21 53.20 -20.57
CA SER A 23 143.71 52.38 -19.46
C SER A 23 142.42 52.96 -18.84
N GLN A 24 142.38 54.27 -18.56
CA GLN A 24 141.17 54.94 -18.04
C GLN A 24 140.01 54.93 -19.05
N GLU A 25 140.29 55.04 -20.34
CA GLU A 25 139.28 55.02 -21.39
C GLU A 25 138.74 53.60 -21.65
N GLU A 26 139.58 52.56 -21.49
CA GLU A 26 139.17 51.16 -21.47
C GLU A 26 138.33 50.81 -20.23
N GLU A 27 138.71 51.26 -19.02
CA GLU A 27 137.87 51.12 -17.82
C GLU A 27 136.50 51.80 -18.01
N SER A 28 136.48 53.01 -18.58
CA SER A 28 135.25 53.75 -18.89
C SER A 28 134.35 52.97 -19.86
N ALA A 29 134.95 52.39 -20.92
CA ALA A 29 134.23 51.54 -21.88
C ALA A 29 133.67 50.27 -21.21
N GLN A 30 134.42 49.61 -20.31
CA GLN A 30 133.92 48.47 -19.54
C GLN A 30 132.76 48.86 -18.61
N GLN A 31 132.85 50.01 -17.92
CA GLN A 31 131.76 50.52 -17.07
C GLN A 31 130.49 50.83 -17.89
N LEU A 32 130.63 51.42 -19.08
CA LEU A 32 129.50 51.67 -19.99
C LEU A 32 128.88 50.36 -20.50
N ASN A 33 129.69 49.36 -20.86
CA ASN A 33 129.21 48.04 -21.28
C ASN A 33 128.43 47.33 -20.16
N ASN A 34 128.90 47.43 -18.91
CA ASN A 34 128.21 46.87 -17.75
C ASN A 34 126.88 47.60 -17.45
N LYS A 35 126.83 48.93 -17.60
CA LYS A 35 125.57 49.70 -17.52
C LYS A 35 124.59 49.32 -18.63
N LYS A 36 125.07 49.13 -19.86
CA LYS A 36 124.26 48.67 -21.01
C LYS A 36 123.60 47.32 -20.72
N LYS A 37 124.39 46.32 -20.31
CA LYS A 37 123.88 44.98 -19.96
C LYS A 37 122.81 45.01 -18.87
N LYS A 38 122.97 45.89 -17.86
CA LYS A 38 121.96 46.05 -16.81
C LYS A 38 120.65 46.62 -17.37
N LEU A 39 120.73 47.69 -18.17
CA LEU A 39 119.52 48.28 -18.80
C LEU A 39 118.83 47.31 -19.75
N GLU A 40 119.57 46.45 -20.47
CA GLU A 40 119.01 45.39 -21.30
C GLU A 40 118.23 44.36 -20.45
N HIS A 41 118.76 43.96 -19.29
CA HIS A 41 118.06 43.09 -18.34
C HIS A 41 116.83 43.74 -17.70
N ASP A 42 116.93 45.00 -17.28
CA ASP A 42 115.82 45.77 -16.72
C ASP A 42 114.68 45.92 -17.76
N ILE A 43 115.02 46.14 -19.04
CA ILE A 43 114.06 46.18 -20.17
C ILE A 43 113.37 44.84 -20.40
N ASP A 44 114.10 43.73 -20.41
CA ASP A 44 113.50 42.40 -20.62
C ASP A 44 112.62 41.95 -19.44
N THR A 45 112.94 42.41 -18.23
CA THR A 45 112.09 42.22 -17.05
C THR A 45 110.77 42.99 -17.21
N LEU A 46 110.82 44.26 -17.58
CA LEU A 46 109.62 45.09 -17.81
C LEU A 46 108.74 44.61 -18.96
N LYS A 47 109.31 44.02 -20.02
CA LYS A 47 108.52 43.36 -21.08
C LYS A 47 107.69 42.21 -20.50
N LYS A 48 108.31 41.37 -19.67
CA LYS A 48 107.63 40.24 -19.03
C LYS A 48 106.49 40.71 -18.13
N ASP A 49 106.72 41.72 -17.29
CA ASP A 49 105.67 42.28 -16.42
C ASP A 49 104.48 42.82 -17.24
N VAL A 50 104.73 43.44 -18.39
CA VAL A 50 103.68 43.90 -19.32
C VAL A 50 102.88 42.74 -19.93
N ASP A 51 103.53 41.65 -20.30
CA ASP A 51 102.86 40.47 -20.86
C ASP A 51 102.10 39.66 -19.78
N ASP A 52 102.62 39.56 -18.56
CA ASP A 52 101.91 38.98 -17.40
C ASP A 52 100.67 39.84 -17.02
N MET A 53 100.76 41.17 -17.10
CA MET A 53 99.58 42.05 -16.94
C MET A 53 98.55 41.89 -18.06
N ARG A 54 98.98 41.77 -19.33
CA ARG A 54 98.07 41.49 -20.46
C ARG A 54 97.32 40.18 -20.28
N LEU A 55 98.01 39.12 -19.85
CA LEU A 55 97.40 37.82 -19.59
C LEU A 55 96.35 37.89 -18.47
N ASN A 56 96.61 38.67 -17.41
CA ASN A 56 95.64 38.84 -16.32
C ASN A 56 94.44 39.72 -16.71
N LEU A 57 94.63 40.75 -17.56
CA LEU A 57 93.52 41.49 -18.15
C LEU A 57 92.63 40.57 -19.01
N GLN A 58 93.23 39.76 -19.88
CA GLN A 58 92.50 38.81 -20.74
C GLN A 58 91.69 37.78 -19.93
N LYS A 59 92.22 37.29 -18.80
CA LYS A 59 91.46 36.44 -17.87
C LYS A 59 90.25 37.17 -17.28
N SER A 60 90.45 38.39 -16.77
CA SER A 60 89.39 39.22 -16.18
C SER A 60 88.26 39.52 -17.18
N GLU A 61 88.60 39.85 -18.43
CA GLU A 61 87.60 40.03 -19.50
C GLU A 61 86.81 38.75 -19.79
N ASN A 62 87.45 37.58 -19.75
CA ASN A 62 86.79 36.31 -20.00
C ASN A 62 85.91 35.88 -18.81
N GLU A 63 86.31 36.16 -17.56
CA GLU A 63 85.46 36.01 -16.39
C GLU A 63 84.24 36.94 -16.44
N CYS A 64 84.42 38.19 -16.91
CA CYS A 64 83.30 39.11 -17.11
C CYS A 64 82.29 38.54 -18.11
N LYS A 65 82.75 38.19 -19.32
CA LYS A 65 81.91 37.57 -20.37
C LYS A 65 81.19 36.32 -19.87
N SER A 66 81.84 35.50 -19.03
CA SER A 66 81.25 34.31 -18.41
C SER A 66 80.18 34.62 -17.36
N ARG A 67 80.27 35.75 -16.66
CA ARG A 67 79.22 36.21 -15.73
C ARG A 67 78.07 36.87 -16.49
N ASP A 68 78.35 37.62 -17.54
CA ASP A 68 77.34 38.24 -18.40
C ASP A 68 76.45 37.17 -19.06
N THR A 69 77.03 36.08 -19.58
CA THR A 69 76.24 34.95 -20.11
C THR A 69 75.44 34.24 -19.01
N GLN A 70 76.00 34.04 -17.81
CA GLN A 70 75.27 33.44 -16.69
C GLN A 70 74.09 34.32 -16.22
N ILE A 71 74.25 35.64 -16.22
CA ILE A 71 73.17 36.60 -15.92
C ILE A 71 72.06 36.50 -16.97
N HIS A 72 72.38 36.40 -18.26
CA HIS A 72 71.38 36.18 -19.31
C HIS A 72 70.63 34.85 -19.14
N THR A 73 71.33 33.75 -18.86
CA THR A 73 70.66 32.45 -18.60
C THR A 73 69.68 32.54 -17.43
N LEU A 74 70.06 33.22 -16.33
CA LEU A 74 69.16 33.43 -15.19
C LEU A 74 67.98 34.37 -15.51
N GLN A 75 68.16 35.34 -16.42
CA GLN A 75 67.06 36.20 -16.89
C GLN A 75 66.05 35.42 -17.74
N ASP A 76 66.53 34.54 -18.63
CA ASP A 76 65.68 33.65 -19.43
C ASP A 76 64.94 32.62 -18.55
N GLU A 77 65.60 32.06 -17.54
CA GLU A 77 64.98 31.17 -16.55
C GLU A 77 63.87 31.87 -15.74
N ILE A 78 64.09 33.12 -15.31
CA ILE A 78 63.06 33.91 -14.60
C ILE A 78 61.86 34.18 -15.53
N ALA A 79 62.10 34.60 -16.77
CA ALA A 79 61.02 34.83 -17.75
C ALA A 79 60.20 33.56 -18.03
N HIS A 80 60.86 32.40 -18.10
CA HIS A 80 60.20 31.11 -18.23
C HIS A 80 59.40 30.70 -16.97
N GLN A 81 59.89 31.02 -15.77
CA GLN A 81 59.14 30.81 -14.52
C GLN A 81 57.90 31.71 -14.46
N ASP A 82 58.00 32.99 -14.82
CA ASP A 82 56.85 33.91 -14.89
C ASP A 82 55.79 33.43 -15.90
N GLU A 83 56.20 32.93 -17.06
CA GLU A 83 55.26 32.37 -18.04
C GLU A 83 54.53 31.12 -17.50
N ASN A 84 55.22 30.29 -16.72
CA ASN A 84 54.64 29.10 -16.09
C ASN A 84 53.72 29.47 -14.91
N ILE A 85 54.06 30.49 -14.11
CA ILE A 85 53.15 31.07 -13.10
C ILE A 85 51.89 31.63 -13.78
N ALA A 86 52.02 32.30 -14.93
CA ALA A 86 50.88 32.79 -15.70
C ALA A 86 50.00 31.65 -16.26
N LYS A 87 50.60 30.56 -16.76
CA LYS A 87 49.87 29.34 -17.19
C LYS A 87 49.09 28.72 -16.03
N LEU A 88 49.77 28.45 -14.91
CA LEU A 88 49.16 27.87 -13.70
C LEU A 88 48.05 28.77 -13.13
N THR A 89 48.21 30.10 -13.18
CA THR A 89 47.16 31.04 -12.72
C THR A 89 45.91 30.99 -13.60
N ARG A 90 46.07 30.87 -14.93
CA ARG A 90 44.93 30.67 -15.85
C ARG A 90 44.24 29.32 -15.62
N GLU A 91 45.01 28.26 -15.41
CA GLU A 91 44.48 26.94 -15.11
C GLU A 91 43.73 26.89 -13.78
N ARG A 92 44.29 27.49 -12.72
CA ARG A 92 43.63 27.63 -11.42
C ARG A 92 42.27 28.34 -11.56
N LYS A 93 42.22 29.43 -12.34
CA LYS A 93 40.96 30.14 -12.60
C LYS A 93 39.96 29.31 -13.40
N ARG A 94 40.42 28.55 -14.40
CA ARG A 94 39.57 27.59 -15.14
C ARG A 94 39.00 26.52 -14.20
N LEU A 95 39.79 26.02 -13.25
CA LEU A 95 39.36 25.04 -12.26
C LEU A 95 38.39 25.65 -11.24
N GLU A 96 38.59 26.90 -10.82
CA GLU A 96 37.62 27.67 -10.02
C GLU A 96 36.27 27.79 -10.75
N GLU A 97 36.26 28.25 -12.00
CA GLU A 97 35.06 28.38 -12.85
C GLU A 97 34.38 27.03 -13.16
N GLN A 98 35.15 25.96 -13.30
CA GLN A 98 34.62 24.60 -13.47
C GLN A 98 34.02 24.06 -12.15
N ASN A 99 34.61 24.39 -11.01
CA ASN A 99 34.13 23.95 -9.70
C ASN A 99 32.82 24.67 -9.32
N THR A 100 32.71 25.98 -9.56
CA THR A 100 31.43 26.70 -9.36
C THR A 100 30.33 26.12 -10.24
N LYS A 101 30.60 25.87 -11.52
CA LYS A 101 29.65 25.23 -12.45
C LYS A 101 29.25 23.82 -12.02
N THR A 102 30.20 23.03 -11.50
CA THR A 102 29.91 21.69 -10.97
C THR A 102 29.04 21.77 -9.70
N THR A 103 29.25 22.78 -8.87
CA THR A 103 28.43 23.05 -7.68
C THR A 103 27.00 23.49 -8.05
N GLU A 104 26.85 24.35 -9.06
CA GLU A 104 25.55 24.74 -9.61
C GLU A 104 24.78 23.54 -10.21
N GLN A 105 25.49 22.66 -10.91
CA GLN A 105 24.92 21.41 -11.44
C GLN A 105 24.51 20.44 -10.31
N LEU A 106 25.33 20.29 -9.27
CA LEU A 106 25.00 19.49 -8.10
C LEU A 106 23.73 20.01 -7.41
N GLN A 107 23.62 21.33 -7.20
CA GLN A 107 22.43 21.94 -6.60
C GLN A 107 21.17 21.70 -7.43
N ALA A 108 21.28 21.76 -8.76
CA ALA A 108 20.17 21.50 -9.67
C ALA A 108 19.73 20.02 -9.67
N GLU A 109 20.64 19.07 -9.48
CA GLU A 109 20.28 17.66 -9.28
C GLU A 109 19.74 17.39 -7.86
N GLU A 110 20.23 18.07 -6.81
CA GLU A 110 19.63 18.03 -5.48
C GLU A 110 18.18 18.53 -5.49
N ASP A 111 17.90 19.64 -6.18
CA ASP A 111 16.54 20.18 -6.33
C ASP A 111 15.62 19.24 -7.12
N LYS A 112 16.14 18.56 -8.15
CA LYS A 112 15.42 17.47 -8.84
C LYS A 112 15.16 16.28 -7.92
N VAL A 113 16.14 15.83 -7.13
CA VAL A 113 15.97 14.74 -6.16
C VAL A 113 14.94 15.12 -5.09
N ASN A 114 14.96 16.37 -4.62
CA ASN A 114 13.97 16.91 -3.70
C ASN A 114 12.56 17.00 -4.33
N HIS A 115 12.46 17.29 -5.63
CA HIS A 115 11.19 17.24 -6.36
C HIS A 115 10.70 15.79 -6.56
N LEU A 116 11.59 14.88 -6.96
CA LEU A 116 11.29 13.45 -7.15
C LEU A 116 10.90 12.78 -5.84
N ASN A 117 11.52 13.12 -4.71
CA ASN A 117 11.11 12.63 -3.39
C ASN A 117 9.71 13.14 -2.99
N LYS A 118 9.36 14.39 -3.33
CA LYS A 118 8.00 14.93 -3.13
C LYS A 118 6.97 14.29 -4.08
N LEU A 119 7.38 13.92 -5.29
CA LEU A 119 6.54 13.18 -6.23
C LEU A 119 6.33 11.74 -5.77
N LYS A 120 7.41 11.08 -5.33
CA LYS A 120 7.42 9.74 -4.75
C LYS A 120 6.50 9.66 -3.54
N ALA A 121 6.63 10.56 -2.57
CA ALA A 121 5.77 10.58 -1.39
C ALA A 121 4.27 10.75 -1.73
N LYS A 122 3.94 11.47 -2.81
CA LYS A 122 2.56 11.55 -3.33
C LYS A 122 2.13 10.26 -4.02
N LEU A 123 3.02 9.61 -4.78
CA LEU A 123 2.74 8.34 -5.44
C LEU A 123 2.55 7.21 -4.43
N GLU A 124 3.36 7.18 -3.37
CA GLU A 124 3.19 6.31 -2.20
C GLU A 124 1.85 6.59 -1.52
N GLN A 125 1.50 7.85 -1.21
CA GLN A 125 0.17 8.19 -0.67
C GLN A 125 -0.98 7.72 -1.59
N THR A 126 -0.88 7.91 -2.91
CA THR A 126 -1.93 7.42 -3.83
C THR A 126 -1.94 5.89 -3.98
N LEU A 127 -0.82 5.22 -3.71
CA LEU A 127 -0.77 3.76 -3.65
C LEU A 127 -1.47 3.28 -2.37
N ASP A 128 -1.16 3.87 -1.23
CA ASP A 128 -1.82 3.61 0.06
C ASP A 128 -3.34 3.82 -0.07
N GLU A 129 -3.78 4.94 -0.64
CA GLU A 129 -5.20 5.23 -0.90
C GLU A 129 -5.88 4.22 -1.85
N LEU A 130 -5.15 3.68 -2.83
CA LEU A 130 -5.66 2.65 -3.76
C LEU A 130 -5.66 1.24 -3.14
N GLU A 131 -4.67 0.89 -2.32
CA GLU A 131 -4.63 -0.37 -1.58
C GLU A 131 -5.74 -0.40 -0.52
N ASP A 132 -5.98 0.71 0.18
CA ASP A 132 -7.09 0.86 1.12
C ASP A 132 -8.45 0.80 0.40
N SER A 133 -8.56 1.40 -0.79
CA SER A 133 -9.73 1.23 -1.67
C SER A 133 -9.96 -0.23 -2.07
N LEU A 134 -8.88 -0.94 -2.45
CA LEU A 134 -8.91 -2.36 -2.83
C LEU A 134 -9.24 -3.28 -1.65
N GLU A 135 -8.76 -3.00 -0.43
CA GLU A 135 -9.15 -3.67 0.82
C GLU A 135 -10.63 -3.47 1.13
N ARG A 136 -11.12 -2.23 1.03
CA ARG A 136 -12.55 -1.90 1.19
C ARG A 136 -13.41 -2.63 0.13
N GLU A 137 -12.97 -2.71 -1.12
CA GLU A 137 -13.66 -3.45 -2.18
C GLU A 137 -13.63 -4.97 -1.96
N LYS A 138 -12.48 -5.56 -1.62
CA LYS A 138 -12.36 -6.99 -1.24
C LYS A 138 -13.33 -7.33 -0.09
N LYS A 139 -13.42 -6.47 0.92
CA LYS A 139 -14.31 -6.63 2.07
C LYS A 139 -15.79 -6.52 1.67
N ALA A 140 -16.15 -5.48 0.91
CA ALA A 140 -17.50 -5.31 0.37
C ALA A 140 -17.92 -6.50 -0.51
N ARG A 141 -17.01 -7.02 -1.35
CA ARG A 141 -17.22 -8.21 -2.17
C ARG A 141 -17.37 -9.49 -1.35
N ALA A 142 -16.58 -9.66 -0.29
CA ALA A 142 -16.73 -10.79 0.63
C ALA A 142 -18.06 -10.75 1.40
N ASP A 143 -18.57 -9.56 1.75
CA ASP A 143 -19.88 -9.39 2.36
C ASP A 143 -21.04 -9.51 1.34
N LEU A 144 -20.80 -9.14 0.06
CA LEU A 144 -21.70 -9.41 -1.06
C LEU A 144 -21.81 -10.91 -1.36
N ASP A 145 -20.71 -11.67 -1.32
CA ASP A 145 -20.75 -13.13 -1.48
C ASP A 145 -21.44 -13.81 -0.29
N LYS A 146 -21.34 -13.27 0.93
CA LYS A 146 -22.13 -13.73 2.09
C LYS A 146 -23.62 -13.43 1.93
N SER A 147 -24.00 -12.22 1.49
CA SER A 147 -25.40 -11.86 1.30
C SER A 147 -26.02 -12.62 0.11
N LYS A 148 -25.27 -12.78 -0.98
CA LYS A 148 -25.64 -13.64 -2.11
C LYS A 148 -25.89 -15.09 -1.68
N ARG A 149 -24.97 -15.71 -0.91
CA ARG A 149 -25.17 -17.08 -0.41
C ARG A 149 -26.42 -17.21 0.48
N LYS A 150 -26.69 -16.20 1.33
CA LYS A 150 -27.95 -16.16 2.11
C LYS A 150 -29.16 -16.09 1.18
N LEU A 151 -29.18 -15.14 0.24
CA LEU A 151 -30.25 -14.98 -0.74
C LEU A 151 -30.42 -16.22 -1.63
N GLU A 152 -29.37 -16.99 -1.91
CA GLU A 152 -29.46 -18.28 -2.62
C GLU A 152 -30.13 -19.37 -1.76
N THR A 153 -29.85 -19.43 -0.45
CA THR A 153 -30.62 -20.30 0.48
C THR A 153 -32.05 -19.82 0.69
N ASP A 154 -32.29 -18.51 0.78
CA ASP A 154 -33.62 -17.94 0.98
C ASP A 154 -34.48 -18.14 -0.28
N LEU A 155 -33.92 -17.89 -1.46
CA LEU A 155 -34.52 -18.20 -2.76
C LEU A 155 -34.88 -19.68 -2.87
N LYS A 156 -33.97 -20.58 -2.49
CA LYS A 156 -34.21 -22.03 -2.52
C LYS A 156 -35.32 -22.44 -1.55
N THR A 157 -35.40 -21.81 -0.38
CA THR A 157 -36.45 -22.03 0.61
C THR A 157 -37.81 -21.53 0.12
N ILE A 158 -37.84 -20.36 -0.52
CA ILE A 158 -39.01 -19.78 -1.18
C ILE A 158 -39.44 -20.63 -2.39
N GLN A 159 -38.51 -21.20 -3.15
CA GLN A 159 -38.82 -22.14 -4.23
C GLN A 159 -39.49 -23.41 -3.69
N SER A 160 -38.99 -24.01 -2.60
CA SER A 160 -39.65 -25.16 -1.98
C SER A 160 -41.04 -24.82 -1.42
N SER A 161 -41.21 -23.68 -0.75
CA SER A 161 -42.54 -23.30 -0.23
C SER A 161 -43.52 -22.89 -1.33
N LEU A 162 -43.03 -22.33 -2.45
CA LEU A 162 -43.85 -22.05 -3.63
C LEU A 162 -44.23 -23.34 -4.37
N GLU A 163 -43.35 -24.34 -4.45
CA GLU A 163 -43.72 -25.69 -4.91
C GLU A 163 -44.77 -26.35 -4.01
N GLU A 164 -44.64 -26.25 -2.69
CA GLU A 164 -45.65 -26.77 -1.74
C GLU A 164 -46.98 -26.04 -1.86
N LEU A 165 -46.97 -24.70 -2.01
CA LEU A 165 -48.17 -23.91 -2.28
C LEU A 165 -48.81 -24.26 -3.62
N ASP A 166 -48.03 -24.53 -4.67
CA ASP A 166 -48.57 -24.89 -5.98
C ASP A 166 -49.08 -26.34 -6.02
N ARG A 167 -48.56 -27.24 -5.17
CA ARG A 167 -49.15 -28.57 -4.90
C ARG A 167 -50.47 -28.45 -4.13
N SER A 168 -50.48 -27.73 -3.01
CA SER A 168 -51.68 -27.44 -2.20
C SER A 168 -52.78 -26.77 -3.03
N LYS A 169 -52.42 -25.81 -3.89
CA LYS A 169 -53.31 -25.16 -4.85
C LYS A 169 -53.90 -26.14 -5.88
N ARG A 170 -53.14 -27.13 -6.37
CA ARG A 170 -53.67 -28.18 -7.27
C ARG A 170 -54.62 -29.11 -6.53
N GLU A 171 -54.29 -29.51 -5.30
CA GLU A 171 -55.16 -30.32 -4.43
C GLU A 171 -56.47 -29.59 -4.10
N LEU A 172 -56.40 -28.28 -3.79
CA LEU A 172 -57.56 -27.42 -3.58
C LEU A 172 -58.37 -27.19 -4.87
N GLN A 173 -57.72 -27.07 -6.03
CA GLN A 173 -58.41 -26.98 -7.33
C GLN A 173 -59.11 -28.29 -7.70
N GLU A 174 -58.53 -29.45 -7.39
CA GLU A 174 -59.21 -30.74 -7.54
C GLU A 174 -60.37 -30.90 -6.54
N ALA A 175 -60.18 -30.49 -5.29
CA ALA A 175 -61.24 -30.52 -4.28
C ALA A 175 -62.40 -29.60 -4.66
N LEU A 176 -62.10 -28.38 -5.15
CA LEU A 176 -63.10 -27.44 -5.68
C LEU A 176 -63.83 -28.07 -6.87
N LYS A 177 -63.12 -28.61 -7.86
CA LYS A 177 -63.72 -29.27 -9.03
C LYS A 177 -64.62 -30.46 -8.67
N ARG A 178 -64.27 -31.22 -7.62
CA ARG A 178 -65.15 -32.28 -7.08
C ARG A 178 -66.39 -31.68 -6.41
N LYS A 179 -66.25 -30.57 -5.68
CA LYS A 179 -67.39 -29.84 -5.10
C LYS A 179 -68.28 -29.17 -6.14
N ASP A 180 -67.74 -28.63 -7.22
CA ASP A 180 -68.52 -28.13 -8.36
C ASP A 180 -69.33 -29.25 -9.02
N GLN A 181 -68.76 -30.45 -9.14
CA GLN A 181 -69.46 -31.64 -9.63
C GLN A 181 -70.54 -32.13 -8.66
N GLU A 182 -70.29 -32.12 -7.34
CA GLU A 182 -71.32 -32.39 -6.32
C GLU A 182 -72.45 -31.34 -6.37
N ILE A 183 -72.11 -30.06 -6.54
CA ILE A 183 -73.08 -28.95 -6.66
C ILE A 183 -73.91 -29.08 -7.94
N GLN A 184 -73.31 -29.42 -9.08
CA GLN A 184 -74.05 -29.72 -10.32
C GLN A 184 -74.97 -30.93 -10.15
N GLN A 185 -74.52 -31.99 -9.48
CA GLN A 185 -75.33 -33.18 -9.24
C GLN A 185 -76.48 -32.93 -8.26
N MET A 186 -76.28 -32.08 -7.25
CA MET A 186 -77.35 -31.60 -6.35
C MET A 186 -78.29 -30.60 -7.04
N GLY A 187 -77.78 -29.78 -7.97
CA GLY A 187 -78.57 -28.90 -8.82
C GLY A 187 -79.52 -29.70 -9.73
N GLY A 188 -79.02 -30.74 -10.40
CA GLY A 188 -79.87 -31.64 -11.19
C GLY A 188 -80.95 -32.35 -10.36
N ARG A 189 -80.62 -32.77 -9.13
CA ARG A 189 -81.64 -33.29 -8.18
C ARG A 189 -82.67 -32.23 -7.77
N LEU A 190 -82.25 -30.99 -7.57
CA LEU A 190 -83.17 -29.89 -7.27
C LEU A 190 -84.09 -29.58 -8.46
N GLU A 191 -83.58 -29.67 -9.69
CA GLU A 191 -84.39 -29.55 -10.92
C GLU A 191 -85.39 -30.72 -11.07
N ASP A 192 -84.97 -31.96 -10.78
CA ASP A 192 -85.86 -33.14 -10.73
C ASP A 192 -86.96 -32.98 -9.65
N GLU A 193 -86.58 -32.57 -8.42
CA GLU A 193 -87.52 -32.33 -7.32
C GLU A 193 -88.46 -31.14 -7.62
N GLN A 194 -87.97 -30.08 -8.25
CA GLN A 194 -88.79 -28.94 -8.68
C GLN A 194 -89.71 -29.32 -9.86
N GLY A 195 -89.29 -30.24 -10.73
CA GLY A 195 -90.14 -30.88 -11.74
C GLY A 195 -91.25 -31.72 -11.10
N GLN A 196 -90.94 -32.52 -10.08
CA GLN A 196 -91.94 -33.25 -9.29
C GLN A 196 -92.89 -32.31 -8.54
N ALA A 197 -92.38 -31.26 -7.90
CA ALA A 197 -93.20 -30.25 -7.22
C ALA A 197 -94.14 -29.52 -8.19
N THR A 198 -93.69 -29.23 -9.41
CA THR A 198 -94.54 -28.63 -10.47
C THR A 198 -95.59 -29.61 -10.98
N SER A 199 -95.25 -30.91 -11.10
CA SER A 199 -96.18 -31.99 -11.44
C SER A 199 -97.26 -32.19 -10.36
N LEU A 200 -96.86 -32.22 -9.09
CA LEU A 200 -97.76 -32.29 -7.94
C LEU A 200 -98.62 -31.03 -7.84
N GLY A 201 -98.06 -29.85 -8.10
CA GLY A 201 -98.80 -28.58 -8.16
C GLY A 201 -99.90 -28.56 -9.23
N LYS A 202 -99.69 -29.22 -10.38
CA LYS A 202 -100.77 -29.44 -11.37
C LYS A 202 -101.85 -30.37 -10.83
N LYS A 203 -101.48 -31.51 -10.26
CA LYS A 203 -102.45 -32.45 -9.65
C LYS A 203 -103.23 -31.84 -8.49
N ILE A 204 -102.61 -30.96 -7.70
CA ILE A 204 -103.29 -30.19 -6.66
C ILE A 204 -104.30 -29.23 -7.28
N LYS A 205 -103.97 -28.51 -8.36
CA LYS A 205 -104.93 -27.65 -9.06
C LYS A 205 -106.07 -28.42 -9.74
N GLU A 206 -105.78 -29.57 -10.34
CA GLU A 206 -106.80 -30.49 -10.88
C GLU A 206 -107.73 -30.98 -9.77
N SER A 207 -107.18 -31.29 -8.58
CA SER A 207 -107.97 -31.70 -7.41
C SER A 207 -108.75 -30.54 -6.78
N GLN A 208 -108.20 -29.32 -6.78
CA GLN A 208 -108.88 -28.10 -6.33
C GLN A 208 -110.05 -27.77 -7.24
N HIS A 209 -109.86 -27.82 -8.56
CA HIS A 209 -110.96 -27.61 -9.50
C HIS A 209 -112.04 -28.69 -9.36
N ARG A 210 -111.64 -29.94 -9.08
CA ARG A 210 -112.57 -31.03 -8.74
C ARG A 210 -113.31 -30.82 -7.41
N ILE A 211 -112.74 -30.06 -6.47
CA ILE A 211 -113.42 -29.63 -5.24
C ILE A 211 -114.36 -28.46 -5.55
N GLU A 212 -113.96 -27.48 -6.36
CA GLU A 212 -114.81 -26.38 -6.82
C GLU A 212 -116.07 -26.90 -7.54
N GLU A 213 -115.93 -27.88 -8.45
CA GLU A 213 -117.06 -28.59 -9.09
C GLU A 213 -118.03 -29.20 -8.04
N LEU A 214 -117.49 -29.89 -7.04
CA LEU A 214 -118.29 -30.54 -5.98
C LEU A 214 -118.89 -29.54 -4.97
N GLU A 215 -118.24 -28.41 -4.73
CA GLU A 215 -118.77 -27.33 -3.90
C GLU A 215 -119.87 -26.55 -4.63
N GLU A 216 -119.78 -26.39 -5.95
CA GLU A 216 -120.87 -25.83 -6.77
C GLU A 216 -122.06 -26.81 -6.87
N GLU A 217 -121.83 -28.12 -7.01
CA GLU A 217 -122.90 -29.13 -6.88
C GLU A 217 -123.58 -29.08 -5.49
N LEU A 218 -122.79 -28.99 -4.41
CA LEU A 218 -123.30 -28.89 -3.03
C LEU A 218 -124.08 -27.60 -2.76
N GLU A 219 -123.64 -26.46 -3.31
CA GLU A 219 -124.36 -25.19 -3.14
C GLU A 219 -125.64 -25.15 -3.99
N ASN A 220 -125.66 -25.79 -5.16
CA ASN A 220 -126.90 -26.04 -5.90
C ASN A 220 -127.88 -26.93 -5.10
N GLU A 221 -127.41 -27.98 -4.43
CA GLU A 221 -128.23 -28.81 -3.55
C GLU A 221 -128.77 -28.02 -2.33
N ARG A 222 -127.94 -27.16 -1.72
CA ARG A 222 -128.37 -26.24 -0.65
C ARG A 222 -129.42 -25.23 -1.13
N GLN A 223 -129.30 -24.69 -2.34
CA GLN A 223 -130.31 -23.80 -2.91
C GLN A 223 -131.62 -24.53 -3.24
N ALA A 224 -131.57 -25.78 -3.67
CA ALA A 224 -132.76 -26.62 -3.82
C ALA A 224 -133.43 -26.89 -2.45
N ARG A 225 -132.64 -27.24 -1.43
CA ARG A 225 -133.11 -27.47 -0.06
C ARG A 225 -133.74 -26.22 0.57
N ASN A 226 -133.12 -25.05 0.43
CA ASN A 226 -133.67 -23.78 0.94
C ASN A 226 -135.02 -23.41 0.29
N LYS A 227 -135.26 -23.79 -0.97
CA LYS A 227 -136.57 -23.62 -1.63
C LYS A 227 -137.63 -24.57 -1.03
N ALA A 228 -137.26 -25.81 -0.74
CA ALA A 228 -138.15 -26.78 -0.10
C ALA A 228 -138.46 -26.42 1.38
N GLU A 229 -137.47 -25.96 2.14
CA GLU A 229 -137.68 -25.54 3.54
C GLU A 229 -138.54 -24.29 3.65
N LYS A 230 -138.49 -23.35 2.68
CA LYS A 230 -139.45 -22.22 2.61
C LYS A 230 -140.89 -22.68 2.43
N GLN A 231 -141.17 -23.51 1.42
CA GLN A 231 -142.53 -24.03 1.18
C GLN A 231 -143.11 -24.81 2.38
N ARG A 232 -142.23 -25.40 3.20
CA ARG A 232 -142.61 -26.10 4.44
C ARG A 232 -142.82 -25.15 5.63
N ALA A 233 -142.14 -24.00 5.67
CA ALA A 233 -142.31 -23.00 6.72
C ALA A 233 -143.62 -22.20 6.56
N ASP A 234 -144.02 -21.90 5.31
CA ASP A 234 -145.25 -21.17 5.04
C ASP A 234 -146.49 -22.01 5.44
N LEU A 235 -146.49 -23.32 5.14
CA LEU A 235 -147.52 -24.29 5.58
C LEU A 235 -147.56 -24.53 7.10
N ALA A 236 -146.53 -24.13 7.86
CA ALA A 236 -146.55 -24.25 9.32
C ALA A 236 -147.32 -23.09 9.98
N ARG A 237 -147.23 -21.87 9.42
CA ARG A 237 -147.92 -20.69 9.96
C ARG A 237 -149.44 -20.79 9.85
N GLU A 238 -149.95 -21.43 8.80
CA GLU A 238 -151.39 -21.72 8.64
C GLU A 238 -151.94 -22.65 9.74
N ILE A 239 -151.08 -23.35 10.49
CA ILE A 239 -151.45 -24.20 11.62
C ILE A 239 -151.44 -23.39 12.93
N ASP A 240 -150.42 -22.57 13.17
CA ASP A 240 -150.30 -21.77 14.39
C ASP A 240 -151.41 -20.70 14.51
N GLU A 241 -151.84 -20.08 13.40
CA GLU A 241 -152.99 -19.14 13.37
C GLU A 241 -154.35 -19.78 13.73
N MET A 242 -154.41 -21.12 13.83
CA MET A 242 -155.57 -21.85 14.35
C MET A 242 -155.44 -22.21 15.84
N GLY A 243 -154.24 -22.13 16.43
CA GLY A 243 -153.98 -22.35 17.85
C GLY A 243 -154.39 -21.17 18.73
N ASP A 244 -154.08 -19.95 18.31
CA ASP A 244 -154.36 -18.70 19.06
C ASP A 244 -155.87 -18.44 19.29
N ARG A 245 -156.75 -19.20 18.63
CA ARG A 245 -158.22 -19.16 18.85
C ARG A 245 -158.70 -20.07 19.99
N LEU A 246 -157.80 -20.76 20.71
CA LEU A 246 -158.18 -21.73 21.76
C LEU A 246 -157.85 -21.28 23.20
N GLU A 247 -156.85 -20.42 23.42
CA GLU A 247 -156.46 -19.98 24.78
C GLU A 247 -157.25 -18.76 25.30
N GLU A 248 -158.11 -18.13 24.50
CA GLU A 248 -158.94 -16.97 24.91
C GLU A 248 -160.15 -17.36 25.79
N ALA A 249 -160.10 -18.50 26.49
CA ALA A 249 -161.27 -19.13 27.12
C ALA A 249 -161.03 -19.80 28.51
N GLY A 250 -160.26 -19.20 29.42
CA GLY A 250 -160.23 -19.68 30.82
C GLY A 250 -159.44 -18.89 31.85
N GLY A 251 -160.07 -18.56 32.99
CA GLY A 251 -159.32 -18.34 34.25
C GLY A 251 -159.73 -17.15 35.16
N ALA A 252 -160.58 -16.23 34.71
CA ALA A 252 -160.89 -15.00 35.47
C ALA A 252 -161.87 -15.19 36.66
N THR A 253 -161.49 -15.92 37.74
CA THR A 253 -162.23 -15.88 39.04
C THR A 253 -161.38 -16.22 40.28
N THR A 254 -160.24 -15.55 40.53
CA THR A 254 -159.53 -15.67 41.83
C THR A 254 -158.88 -14.38 42.37
N SER A 255 -159.04 -13.25 41.67
CA SER A 255 -158.33 -11.98 41.93
C SER A 255 -158.71 -11.23 43.23
N GLN A 256 -159.47 -11.84 44.15
CA GLN A 256 -160.05 -11.15 45.32
C GLN A 256 -159.54 -11.63 46.69
N VAL A 257 -158.76 -12.72 46.75
CA VAL A 257 -158.23 -13.28 48.02
C VAL A 257 -156.75 -12.92 48.28
N GLU A 258 -156.06 -12.37 47.27
CA GLU A 258 -154.66 -11.90 47.41
C GLU A 258 -154.47 -10.71 48.37
N MET A 259 -155.54 -9.97 48.66
CA MET A 259 -155.63 -8.82 49.57
C MET A 259 -154.71 -8.87 50.81
N ASN A 260 -155.04 -9.76 51.76
CA ASN A 260 -154.64 -9.57 53.15
C ASN A 260 -153.55 -10.53 53.66
N LYS A 261 -153.21 -11.61 52.94
CA LYS A 261 -152.15 -12.54 53.38
C LYS A 261 -150.74 -12.08 53.01
N LYS A 262 -150.56 -11.22 52.00
CA LYS A 262 -149.24 -10.74 51.57
C LYS A 262 -148.55 -9.87 52.65
N ARG A 263 -149.29 -8.95 53.28
CA ARG A 263 -148.77 -7.95 54.24
C ARG A 263 -148.11 -8.52 55.50
N GLU A 264 -148.56 -9.66 56.03
CA GLU A 264 -147.88 -10.29 57.18
C GLU A 264 -146.65 -11.10 56.76
N SER A 265 -146.64 -11.67 55.54
CA SER A 265 -145.47 -12.38 55.01
C SER A 265 -144.31 -11.45 54.66
N GLU A 266 -144.61 -10.25 54.16
CA GLU A 266 -143.63 -9.21 53.81
C GLU A 266 -142.82 -8.74 55.04
N LEU A 267 -143.45 -8.65 56.21
CA LEU A 267 -142.80 -8.25 57.47
C LEU A 267 -141.84 -9.30 58.04
N GLN A 268 -142.05 -10.60 57.77
CA GLN A 268 -141.04 -11.63 58.09
C GLN A 268 -139.95 -11.69 57.02
N LYS A 269 -140.28 -11.42 55.76
CA LYS A 269 -139.30 -11.44 54.66
C LYS A 269 -138.26 -10.34 54.83
N LEU A 270 -138.69 -9.09 55.05
CA LEU A 270 -137.82 -7.92 55.27
C LEU A 270 -136.86 -8.05 56.48
N ARG A 271 -137.07 -9.01 57.39
CA ARG A 271 -136.10 -9.32 58.46
C ARG A 271 -135.03 -10.32 58.01
N ARG A 272 -135.40 -11.33 57.23
CA ARG A 272 -134.41 -12.24 56.59
C ARG A 272 -133.58 -11.50 55.54
N ASP A 273 -134.23 -10.70 54.70
CA ASP A 273 -133.58 -9.92 53.65
C ASP A 273 -132.51 -8.96 54.25
N LEU A 274 -132.72 -8.47 55.48
CA LEU A 274 -131.76 -7.65 56.24
C LEU A 274 -130.60 -8.45 56.84
N GLU A 275 -130.85 -9.67 57.33
CA GLU A 275 -129.80 -10.57 57.82
C GLU A 275 -128.94 -11.10 56.67
N GLU A 276 -129.53 -11.50 55.54
CA GLU A 276 -128.81 -11.89 54.32
C GLU A 276 -128.01 -10.73 53.73
N ALA A 277 -128.57 -9.51 53.69
CA ALA A 277 -127.84 -8.32 53.24
C ALA A 277 -126.61 -8.01 54.11
N ASN A 278 -126.70 -8.17 55.43
CA ASN A 278 -125.55 -8.02 56.33
C ASN A 278 -124.50 -9.13 56.11
N LEU A 279 -124.93 -10.39 56.00
CA LEU A 279 -124.04 -11.53 55.74
C LEU A 279 -123.32 -11.39 54.38
N GLN A 280 -124.02 -10.86 53.37
CA GLN A 280 -123.47 -10.59 52.04
C GLN A 280 -122.56 -9.35 52.02
N HIS A 281 -122.84 -8.32 52.85
CA HIS A 281 -121.91 -7.21 53.08
C HIS A 281 -120.64 -7.65 53.82
N GLU A 282 -120.75 -8.52 54.83
CA GLU A 282 -119.58 -9.02 55.55
C GLU A 282 -118.74 -9.97 54.67
N ALA A 283 -119.39 -10.83 53.87
CA ALA A 283 -118.72 -11.65 52.87
C ALA A 283 -118.00 -10.82 51.78
N THR A 284 -118.63 -9.77 51.25
CA THR A 284 -117.99 -8.87 50.27
C THR A 284 -116.89 -8.01 50.90
N ALA A 285 -117.04 -7.57 52.15
CA ALA A 285 -115.97 -6.89 52.90
C ALA A 285 -114.77 -7.82 53.17
N ALA A 286 -115.02 -9.09 53.51
CA ALA A 286 -113.97 -10.10 53.65
C ALA A 286 -113.28 -10.40 52.30
N GLN A 287 -114.04 -10.50 51.21
CA GLN A 287 -113.50 -10.71 49.86
C GLN A 287 -112.70 -9.50 49.35
N LEU A 288 -113.12 -8.27 49.68
CA LEU A 288 -112.37 -7.04 49.40
C LEU A 288 -111.09 -6.93 50.23
N ARG A 289 -111.15 -7.24 51.53
CA ARG A 289 -109.94 -7.33 52.39
C ARG A 289 -108.97 -8.37 51.86
N LYS A 290 -109.45 -9.55 51.45
CA LYS A 290 -108.61 -10.56 50.82
C LYS A 290 -108.02 -10.05 49.50
N LYS A 291 -108.82 -9.51 48.58
CA LYS A 291 -108.30 -8.94 47.31
C LYS A 291 -107.27 -7.83 47.54
N HIS A 292 -107.44 -6.97 48.54
CA HIS A 292 -106.41 -5.98 48.88
C HIS A 292 -105.17 -6.62 49.49
N GLN A 293 -105.29 -7.63 50.35
CA GLN A 293 -104.14 -8.34 50.90
C GLN A 293 -103.36 -9.08 49.80
N ASP A 294 -104.07 -9.84 48.95
CA ASP A 294 -103.54 -10.56 47.80
C ASP A 294 -102.82 -9.59 46.84
N ALA A 295 -103.45 -8.46 46.49
CA ALA A 295 -102.85 -7.43 45.63
C ALA A 295 -101.70 -6.65 46.28
N VAL A 296 -101.66 -6.52 47.61
CA VAL A 296 -100.50 -5.95 48.33
C VAL A 296 -99.32 -6.93 48.34
N THR A 297 -99.57 -8.24 48.46
CA THR A 297 -98.51 -9.24 48.23
C THR A 297 -98.07 -9.29 46.77
N GLU A 298 -98.99 -9.17 45.80
CA GLU A 298 -98.65 -9.13 44.37
C GLU A 298 -97.82 -7.88 44.03
N MET A 299 -98.20 -6.70 44.52
CA MET A 299 -97.38 -5.47 44.45
C MET A 299 -96.02 -5.66 45.13
N GLY A 300 -95.97 -6.34 46.27
CA GLY A 300 -94.72 -6.67 46.97
C GLY A 300 -93.81 -7.55 46.11
N GLU A 301 -94.34 -8.65 45.56
CA GLU A 301 -93.59 -9.54 44.66
C GLU A 301 -93.18 -8.85 43.35
N GLN A 302 -94.01 -7.96 42.81
CA GLN A 302 -93.65 -7.13 41.64
C GLN A 302 -92.52 -6.13 41.99
N ILE A 303 -92.53 -5.49 43.16
CA ILE A 303 -91.44 -4.64 43.63
C ILE A 303 -90.15 -5.45 43.81
N ASP A 304 -90.25 -6.64 44.40
CA ASP A 304 -89.11 -7.52 44.66
C ASP A 304 -88.54 -8.10 43.35
N GLN A 305 -89.39 -8.41 42.37
CA GLN A 305 -89.00 -8.74 40.99
C GLN A 305 -88.38 -7.55 40.26
N LEU A 306 -88.92 -6.34 40.41
CA LEU A 306 -88.35 -5.12 39.83
C LEU A 306 -87.01 -4.73 40.46
N GLN A 307 -86.79 -4.99 41.75
CA GLN A 307 -85.48 -4.80 42.39
C GLN A 307 -84.48 -5.89 41.96
N LYS A 308 -84.92 -7.13 41.75
CA LYS A 308 -84.08 -8.20 41.13
C LYS A 308 -83.73 -7.86 39.68
N LEU A 309 -84.69 -7.41 38.87
CA LEU A 309 -84.49 -6.94 37.49
C LEU A 309 -83.58 -5.71 37.45
N LYS A 310 -83.78 -4.72 38.32
CA LYS A 310 -82.89 -3.57 38.45
C LYS A 310 -81.47 -4.03 38.78
N ASN A 311 -81.28 -4.86 39.80
CA ASN A 311 -79.94 -5.34 40.18
C ASN A 311 -79.28 -6.21 39.10
N LYS A 312 -80.07 -6.90 38.27
CA LYS A 312 -79.60 -7.64 37.08
C LYS A 312 -79.19 -6.68 35.96
N LEU A 313 -80.04 -5.72 35.60
CA LEU A 313 -79.77 -4.67 34.61
C LEU A 313 -78.62 -3.74 35.02
N GLU A 314 -78.44 -3.47 36.31
CA GLU A 314 -77.36 -2.63 36.84
C GLU A 314 -76.01 -3.37 36.81
N LYS A 315 -76.01 -4.72 36.92
CA LYS A 315 -74.86 -5.58 36.63
C LYS A 315 -74.59 -5.71 35.13
N GLU A 316 -75.62 -5.94 34.32
CA GLU A 316 -75.51 -6.02 32.85
C GLU A 316 -75.01 -4.70 32.26
N LYS A 317 -75.43 -3.56 32.82
CA LYS A 317 -74.89 -2.23 32.54
C LYS A 317 -73.43 -2.07 32.97
N GLN A 318 -72.98 -2.75 34.03
CA GLN A 318 -71.56 -2.76 34.41
C GLN A 318 -70.72 -3.64 33.47
N THR A 319 -71.18 -4.82 33.08
CA THR A 319 -70.46 -5.67 32.10
C THR A 319 -70.46 -5.04 30.71
N VAL A 320 -71.59 -4.52 30.21
CA VAL A 320 -71.63 -3.78 28.94
C VAL A 320 -70.75 -2.53 28.98
N LYS A 321 -70.55 -1.92 30.16
CA LYS A 321 -69.61 -0.79 30.30
C LYS A 321 -68.15 -1.25 30.29
N SER A 322 -67.79 -2.34 30.99
CA SER A 322 -66.42 -2.88 30.90
C SER A 322 -66.14 -3.39 29.48
N GLU A 323 -67.07 -4.10 28.86
CA GLU A 323 -67.00 -4.51 27.44
C GLU A 323 -66.84 -3.31 26.50
N LEU A 324 -67.48 -2.16 26.77
CA LEU A 324 -67.28 -0.93 26.00
C LEU A 324 -65.87 -0.34 26.18
N ASP A 325 -65.34 -0.32 27.41
CA ASP A 325 -64.01 0.23 27.69
C ASP A 325 -62.88 -0.75 27.27
N ASP A 326 -63.14 -2.06 27.29
CA ASP A 326 -62.29 -3.12 26.71
C ASP A 326 -62.32 -3.05 25.16
N LEU A 327 -63.49 -2.85 24.54
CA LEU A 327 -63.59 -2.62 23.10
C LEU A 327 -62.94 -1.29 22.69
N ARG A 328 -63.00 -0.24 23.51
CA ARG A 328 -62.27 1.02 23.27
C ARG A 328 -60.76 0.84 23.33
N THR A 329 -60.25 0.12 24.33
CA THR A 329 -58.80 -0.17 24.41
C THR A 329 -58.34 -1.10 23.29
N GLN A 330 -59.18 -2.06 22.86
CA GLN A 330 -58.94 -2.85 21.64
C GLN A 330 -58.95 -1.97 20.37
N ILE A 331 -59.90 -1.04 20.23
CA ILE A 331 -59.95 -0.09 19.09
C ILE A 331 -58.70 0.81 19.08
N GLU A 332 -58.25 1.31 20.23
CA GLU A 332 -56.98 2.03 20.33
C GLU A 332 -55.78 1.15 19.95
N HIS A 333 -55.75 -0.11 20.40
CA HIS A 333 -54.68 -1.04 20.07
C HIS A 333 -54.66 -1.36 18.57
N VAL A 334 -55.83 -1.55 17.96
CA VAL A 334 -56.00 -1.74 16.52
C VAL A 334 -55.69 -0.46 15.73
N GLN A 335 -55.97 0.74 16.24
CA GLN A 335 -55.54 2.00 15.63
C GLN A 335 -54.02 2.19 15.70
N LYS A 336 -53.39 1.90 16.86
CA LYS A 336 -51.94 1.95 17.04
C LYS A 336 -51.25 0.90 16.15
N GLY A 337 -51.80 -0.31 16.06
CA GLY A 337 -51.39 -1.36 15.14
C GLY A 337 -51.59 -0.98 13.67
N LYS A 338 -52.71 -0.34 13.31
CA LYS A 338 -52.95 0.17 11.96
C LYS A 338 -51.94 1.26 11.59
N ILE A 339 -51.64 2.21 12.48
CA ILE A 339 -50.67 3.28 12.23
C ILE A 339 -49.24 2.72 12.10
N SER A 340 -48.88 1.69 12.87
CA SER A 340 -47.58 1.01 12.69
C SER A 340 -47.54 0.18 11.41
N SER A 341 -48.62 -0.52 11.04
CA SER A 341 -48.75 -1.22 9.76
C SER A 341 -48.75 -0.27 8.56
N GLU A 342 -49.36 0.91 8.63
CA GLU A 342 -49.33 1.93 7.57
C GLU A 342 -47.94 2.58 7.42
N LYS A 343 -47.22 2.78 8.53
CA LYS A 343 -45.80 3.20 8.49
C LYS A 343 -44.92 2.10 7.90
N LEU A 344 -45.13 0.85 8.30
CA LEU A 344 -44.38 -0.30 7.77
C LEU A 344 -44.69 -0.52 6.29
N ALA A 345 -45.96 -0.40 5.87
CA ALA A 345 -46.36 -0.47 4.47
C ALA A 345 -45.68 0.62 3.64
N LYS A 346 -45.65 1.88 4.10
CA LYS A 346 -44.93 2.96 3.41
C LYS A 346 -43.41 2.74 3.37
N GLN A 347 -42.81 2.17 4.43
CA GLN A 347 -41.40 1.77 4.39
C GLN A 347 -41.15 0.61 3.41
N LEU A 348 -42.06 -0.36 3.31
CA LEU A 348 -41.97 -1.46 2.36
C LEU A 348 -42.23 -1.01 0.91
N GLU A 349 -43.15 -0.08 0.67
CA GLU A 349 -43.36 0.58 -0.63
C GLU A 349 -42.13 1.37 -1.05
N GLN A 350 -41.52 2.13 -0.13
CA GLN A 350 -40.29 2.86 -0.44
C GLN A 350 -39.10 1.92 -0.65
N GLN A 351 -38.97 0.83 0.13
CA GLN A 351 -37.98 -0.21 -0.12
C GLN A 351 -38.23 -0.95 -1.44
N LEU A 352 -39.49 -1.17 -1.82
CA LEU A 352 -39.86 -1.76 -3.12
C LEU A 352 -39.43 -0.84 -4.26
N ASN A 353 -39.69 0.46 -4.16
CA ASN A 353 -39.25 1.45 -5.14
C ASN A 353 -37.71 1.54 -5.21
N ASP A 354 -37.01 1.57 -4.07
CA ASP A 354 -35.55 1.53 -4.00
C ASP A 354 -34.97 0.25 -4.62
N ILE A 355 -35.66 -0.88 -4.47
CA ILE A 355 -35.31 -2.18 -5.09
C ILE A 355 -35.65 -2.18 -6.58
N GLN A 356 -36.73 -1.54 -7.02
CA GLN A 356 -37.08 -1.41 -8.44
C GLN A 356 -36.09 -0.53 -9.19
N VAL A 357 -35.68 0.61 -8.63
CA VAL A 357 -34.61 1.46 -9.20
C VAL A 357 -33.29 0.69 -9.28
N LYS A 358 -32.91 -0.04 -8.22
CA LYS A 358 -31.72 -0.92 -8.26
C LYS A 358 -31.87 -2.07 -9.24
N LEU A 359 -33.08 -2.60 -9.45
CA LEU A 359 -33.34 -3.65 -10.44
C LEU A 359 -33.20 -3.10 -11.87
N GLU A 360 -33.69 -1.89 -12.15
CA GLU A 360 -33.50 -1.22 -13.43
C GLU A 360 -32.02 -0.91 -13.69
N ASP A 361 -31.28 -0.43 -12.69
CA ASP A 361 -29.84 -0.18 -12.82
C ASP A 361 -29.02 -1.47 -12.93
N HIS A 362 -29.41 -2.55 -12.24
CA HIS A 362 -28.81 -3.88 -12.44
C HIS A 362 -29.19 -4.48 -13.82
N VAL A 363 -30.38 -4.21 -14.36
CA VAL A 363 -30.74 -4.59 -15.72
C VAL A 363 -29.90 -3.82 -16.75
N LYS A 364 -29.67 -2.51 -16.55
CA LYS A 364 -28.72 -1.73 -17.37
C LYS A 364 -27.31 -2.31 -17.30
N GLN A 365 -26.79 -2.56 -16.09
CA GLN A 365 -25.49 -3.21 -15.88
C GLN A 365 -25.42 -4.58 -16.56
N ILE A 366 -26.50 -5.38 -16.54
CA ILE A 366 -26.55 -6.67 -17.24
C ILE A 366 -26.56 -6.48 -18.76
N THR A 367 -27.22 -5.46 -19.32
CA THR A 367 -27.12 -5.15 -20.75
C THR A 367 -25.73 -4.65 -21.14
N ASP A 368 -25.11 -3.79 -20.32
CA ASP A 368 -23.77 -3.25 -20.56
C ASP A 368 -22.71 -4.35 -20.45
N LEU A 369 -22.79 -5.22 -19.42
CA LEU A 369 -21.91 -6.37 -19.27
C LEU A 369 -22.11 -7.40 -20.39
N ASN A 370 -23.33 -7.58 -20.92
CA ASN A 370 -23.53 -8.39 -22.12
C ASN A 370 -22.94 -7.73 -23.38
N HIS A 371 -22.99 -6.40 -23.49
CA HIS A 371 -22.36 -5.67 -24.60
C HIS A 371 -20.83 -5.80 -24.54
N VAL A 372 -20.24 -5.59 -23.36
CA VAL A 372 -18.80 -5.81 -23.08
C VAL A 372 -18.42 -7.28 -23.32
N LYS A 373 -19.19 -8.25 -22.85
CA LYS A 373 -18.97 -9.69 -23.11
C LYS A 373 -19.00 -10.00 -24.60
N THR A 374 -19.94 -9.43 -25.35
CA THR A 374 -20.05 -9.64 -26.81
C THR A 374 -18.84 -9.05 -27.52
N LYS A 375 -18.41 -7.85 -27.13
CA LYS A 375 -17.20 -7.19 -27.63
C LYS A 375 -15.94 -8.03 -27.33
N LEU A 376 -15.74 -8.43 -26.07
CA LEU A 376 -14.60 -9.27 -25.64
C LEU A 376 -14.60 -10.64 -26.33
N THR A 377 -15.77 -11.21 -26.63
CA THR A 377 -15.87 -12.46 -27.41
C THR A 377 -15.41 -12.25 -28.85
N GLY A 378 -15.75 -11.11 -29.45
CA GLY A 378 -15.22 -10.70 -30.76
C GLY A 378 -13.70 -10.50 -30.73
N GLU A 379 -13.19 -9.73 -29.77
CA GLU A 379 -11.75 -9.45 -29.59
C GLU A 379 -10.95 -10.75 -29.36
N ASN A 380 -11.47 -11.67 -28.55
CA ASN A 380 -10.86 -12.98 -28.32
C ASN A 380 -10.89 -13.87 -29.58
N SER A 381 -11.93 -13.77 -30.42
CA SER A 381 -11.95 -14.47 -31.72
C SER A 381 -10.91 -13.93 -32.71
N THR A 382 -10.64 -12.62 -32.70
CA THR A 382 -9.55 -12.02 -33.50
C THR A 382 -8.17 -12.36 -32.95
N LEU A 383 -7.99 -12.39 -31.62
CA LEU A 383 -6.74 -12.82 -30.99
C LEU A 383 -6.44 -14.30 -31.26
N THR A 384 -7.45 -15.18 -31.18
CA THR A 384 -7.31 -16.60 -31.54
C THR A 384 -6.81 -16.76 -32.98
N ARG A 385 -7.39 -16.01 -33.92
CA ARG A 385 -6.95 -16.00 -35.32
C ARG A 385 -5.54 -15.45 -35.51
N GLN A 386 -5.13 -14.44 -34.73
CA GLN A 386 -3.76 -13.94 -34.75
C GLN A 386 -2.76 -14.96 -34.20
N VAL A 387 -3.15 -15.75 -33.18
CA VAL A 387 -2.34 -16.87 -32.68
C VAL A 387 -2.20 -17.95 -33.76
N GLU A 388 -3.27 -18.38 -34.44
CA GLU A 388 -3.20 -19.32 -35.57
C GLU A 388 -2.28 -18.82 -36.70
N GLU A 389 -2.32 -17.52 -37.00
CA GLU A 389 -1.50 -16.89 -38.04
C GLU A 389 -0.02 -16.77 -37.63
N LEU A 390 0.27 -16.54 -36.35
CA LEU A 390 1.62 -16.57 -35.77
C LEU A 390 2.18 -17.99 -35.63
N GLU A 391 1.38 -18.98 -35.24
CA GLU A 391 1.77 -20.39 -35.20
C GLU A 391 2.14 -20.91 -36.60
N SER A 392 1.39 -20.48 -37.63
CA SER A 392 1.71 -20.73 -39.04
C SER A 392 3.07 -20.13 -39.44
N GLN A 393 3.36 -18.89 -39.03
CA GLN A 393 4.66 -18.24 -39.25
C GLN A 393 5.80 -18.94 -38.48
N ILE A 394 5.58 -19.34 -37.23
CA ILE A 394 6.54 -20.13 -36.44
C ILE A 394 6.79 -21.49 -37.09
N GLY A 395 5.78 -22.14 -37.68
CA GLY A 395 5.93 -23.37 -38.46
C GLY A 395 6.75 -23.19 -39.74
N LEU A 396 6.64 -22.02 -40.40
CA LEU A 396 7.47 -21.63 -41.54
C LEU A 396 8.92 -21.35 -41.12
N LEU A 397 9.12 -20.55 -40.07
CA LEU A 397 10.45 -20.23 -39.52
C LEU A 397 11.16 -21.47 -38.95
N THR A 398 10.42 -22.42 -38.39
CA THR A 398 10.96 -23.71 -37.93
C THR A 398 11.46 -24.55 -39.11
N LYS A 399 10.77 -24.49 -40.27
CA LYS A 399 11.22 -25.17 -41.51
C LYS A 399 12.45 -24.51 -42.14
N THR A 400 12.52 -23.19 -42.21
CA THR A 400 13.75 -22.52 -42.67
C THR A 400 14.90 -22.73 -41.70
N LYS A 401 14.65 -22.74 -40.38
CA LYS A 401 15.65 -23.13 -39.37
C LYS A 401 16.20 -24.54 -39.58
N THR A 402 15.37 -25.55 -39.87
CA THR A 402 15.88 -26.91 -40.13
C THR A 402 16.62 -27.02 -41.45
N VAL A 403 16.23 -26.30 -42.50
CA VAL A 403 17.00 -26.23 -43.77
C VAL A 403 18.36 -25.55 -43.55
N LEU A 404 18.40 -24.43 -42.83
CA LEU A 404 19.65 -23.73 -42.49
C LEU A 404 20.55 -24.58 -41.57
N GLN A 405 19.95 -25.34 -40.63
CA GLN A 405 20.69 -26.30 -39.79
C GLN A 405 21.32 -27.41 -40.64
N GLN A 406 20.59 -27.96 -41.62
CA GLN A 406 21.16 -28.94 -42.56
C GLN A 406 22.32 -28.35 -43.37
N GLN A 407 22.18 -27.13 -43.89
CA GLN A 407 23.28 -26.45 -44.61
C GLN A 407 24.50 -26.19 -43.71
N VAL A 408 24.30 -25.85 -42.44
CA VAL A 408 25.38 -25.68 -41.45
C VAL A 408 26.06 -27.02 -41.15
N ASP A 409 25.31 -28.12 -41.04
CA ASP A 409 25.88 -29.45 -40.74
C ASP A 409 26.51 -30.12 -41.98
N GLU A 410 26.06 -29.77 -43.20
CA GLU A 410 26.76 -30.07 -44.45
C GLU A 410 28.07 -29.27 -44.58
N ALA A 411 28.07 -27.97 -44.25
CA ALA A 411 29.28 -27.16 -44.23
C ALA A 411 30.31 -27.65 -43.19
N LYS A 412 29.86 -28.11 -42.02
CA LYS A 412 30.74 -28.79 -41.03
C LYS A 412 31.33 -30.08 -41.58
N ARG A 413 30.54 -30.92 -42.27
CA ARG A 413 31.06 -32.15 -42.89
C ARG A 413 32.11 -31.87 -43.95
N ALA A 414 31.89 -30.85 -44.79
CA ALA A 414 32.91 -30.40 -45.75
C ALA A 414 34.21 -29.95 -45.05
N LEU A 415 34.09 -29.21 -43.92
CA LEU A 415 35.24 -28.79 -43.13
C LEU A 415 35.95 -29.96 -42.41
N ASP A 416 35.20 -30.93 -41.88
CA ASP A 416 35.75 -32.15 -41.26
C ASP A 416 36.47 -33.04 -42.28
N ASP A 417 35.95 -33.14 -43.50
CA ASP A 417 36.60 -33.89 -44.59
C ASP A 417 37.80 -33.12 -45.17
N GLU A 418 37.80 -31.78 -45.21
CA GLU A 418 39.02 -30.98 -45.45
C GLU A 418 40.07 -31.17 -44.33
N LEU A 419 39.65 -31.20 -43.06
CA LEU A 419 40.55 -31.45 -41.92
C LEU A 419 41.13 -32.87 -41.95
N ARG A 420 40.34 -33.88 -42.36
CA ARG A 420 40.84 -35.23 -42.64
C ARG A 420 41.78 -35.27 -43.84
N GLY A 421 41.48 -34.56 -44.92
CA GLY A 421 42.37 -34.38 -46.06
C GLY A 421 43.71 -33.77 -45.64
N LYS A 422 43.67 -32.71 -44.83
CA LYS A 422 44.85 -32.04 -44.26
C LYS A 422 45.63 -32.95 -43.30
N GLY A 423 44.95 -33.80 -42.53
CA GLY A 423 45.57 -34.85 -41.72
C GLY A 423 46.29 -35.91 -42.57
N SER A 424 45.63 -36.40 -43.63
CA SER A 424 46.20 -37.33 -44.60
C SER A 424 47.43 -36.74 -45.28
N VAL A 425 47.34 -35.50 -45.79
CA VAL A 425 48.47 -34.78 -46.40
C VAL A 425 49.60 -34.55 -45.40
N ASN A 426 49.33 -34.21 -44.14
CA ASN A 426 50.38 -34.11 -43.11
C ASN A 426 51.03 -35.48 -42.79
N SER A 427 50.28 -36.59 -42.86
CA SER A 427 50.87 -37.93 -42.71
C SER A 427 51.73 -38.32 -43.93
N GLN A 428 51.30 -37.97 -45.14
CA GLN A 428 52.07 -38.16 -46.36
C GLN A 428 53.32 -37.27 -46.39
N ILE A 429 53.25 -36.02 -45.93
CA ILE A 429 54.41 -35.15 -45.77
C ILE A 429 55.38 -35.71 -44.72
N ARG A 430 54.90 -36.22 -43.58
CA ARG A 430 55.78 -36.85 -42.58
C ARG A 430 56.46 -38.11 -43.11
N ASN A 431 55.72 -39.00 -43.78
CA ASN A 431 56.30 -40.19 -44.39
C ASN A 431 57.31 -39.80 -45.48
N LEU A 432 56.95 -38.91 -46.41
CA LEU A 432 57.87 -38.42 -47.45
C LEU A 432 59.05 -37.60 -46.90
N THR A 433 58.97 -37.05 -45.68
CA THR A 433 60.13 -36.43 -45.02
C THR A 433 61.05 -37.52 -44.45
N ALA A 434 60.50 -38.53 -43.79
CA ALA A 434 61.26 -39.69 -43.31
C ALA A 434 61.90 -40.49 -44.46
N ASP A 435 61.18 -40.69 -45.58
CA ASP A 435 61.70 -41.31 -46.80
C ASP A 435 62.86 -40.48 -47.41
N LEU A 436 62.82 -39.15 -47.28
CA LEU A 436 63.83 -38.23 -47.81
C LEU A 436 65.04 -38.10 -46.85
N GLU A 437 64.83 -38.27 -45.54
CA GLU A 437 65.90 -38.42 -44.55
C GLU A 437 66.60 -39.79 -44.70
N GLN A 438 65.85 -40.89 -44.84
CA GLN A 438 66.40 -42.22 -45.11
C GLN A 438 67.12 -42.29 -46.47
N ALA A 439 66.62 -41.62 -47.50
CA ALA A 439 67.30 -41.49 -48.80
C ALA A 439 68.50 -40.53 -48.77
N ARG A 440 68.69 -39.73 -47.71
CA ARG A 440 69.94 -38.98 -47.47
C ARG A 440 70.96 -39.82 -46.73
N GLU A 441 70.56 -40.53 -45.68
CA GLU A 441 71.46 -41.48 -44.98
C GLU A 441 72.02 -42.52 -45.98
N GLN A 442 71.17 -43.11 -46.82
CA GLN A 442 71.62 -44.05 -47.87
C GLN A 442 72.50 -43.40 -48.97
N LEU A 443 72.38 -42.09 -49.21
CA LEU A 443 73.25 -41.38 -50.16
C LEU A 443 74.61 -41.06 -49.54
N ASP A 444 74.63 -40.66 -48.27
CA ASP A 444 75.86 -40.38 -47.52
C ASP A 444 76.65 -41.69 -47.27
N GLU A 445 76.00 -42.81 -46.94
CA GLU A 445 76.63 -44.15 -46.83
C GLU A 445 77.25 -44.63 -48.17
N GLU A 446 76.56 -44.46 -49.30
CA GLU A 446 77.10 -44.72 -50.65
C GLU A 446 78.26 -43.77 -51.01
N GLN A 447 78.24 -42.52 -50.55
CA GLN A 447 79.33 -41.57 -50.80
C GLN A 447 80.56 -41.81 -49.92
N GLU A 448 80.40 -42.17 -48.64
CA GLU A 448 81.52 -42.49 -47.76
C GLU A 448 82.23 -43.77 -48.19
N SER A 449 81.49 -44.88 -48.36
CA SER A 449 82.04 -46.19 -48.75
C SER A 449 82.81 -46.15 -50.09
N LYS A 450 82.28 -45.42 -51.07
CA LYS A 450 82.95 -45.13 -52.34
C LYS A 450 84.22 -44.29 -52.18
N SER A 451 84.23 -43.32 -51.27
CA SER A 451 85.43 -42.54 -50.97
C SER A 451 86.50 -43.38 -50.30
N GLU A 452 86.12 -44.34 -49.46
CA GLU A 452 87.04 -45.10 -48.60
C GLU A 452 87.77 -46.21 -49.36
N LEU A 453 87.07 -46.94 -50.22
CA LEU A 453 87.68 -47.90 -51.15
C LEU A 453 88.70 -47.22 -52.08
N GLN A 454 88.46 -45.99 -52.51
CA GLN A 454 89.38 -45.25 -53.39
C GLN A 454 90.56 -44.60 -52.63
N LYS A 455 90.43 -44.36 -51.32
CA LYS A 455 91.52 -43.92 -50.43
C LYS A 455 92.47 -45.07 -50.06
N GLN A 456 91.96 -46.28 -49.78
CA GLN A 456 92.82 -47.41 -49.34
C GLN A 456 93.89 -47.79 -50.39
N VAL A 457 93.54 -47.82 -51.68
CA VAL A 457 94.44 -48.22 -52.78
C VAL A 457 95.59 -47.23 -52.98
N THR A 458 95.33 -45.92 -52.84
CA THR A 458 96.37 -44.88 -52.99
C THR A 458 97.26 -44.75 -51.75
N ARG A 459 96.69 -44.94 -50.56
CA ARG A 459 97.37 -44.82 -49.27
C ARG A 459 98.52 -45.81 -49.10
N LEU A 460 98.29 -47.10 -49.36
CA LEU A 460 99.29 -48.17 -49.19
C LEU A 460 100.53 -48.03 -50.10
N THR A 461 100.43 -47.26 -51.19
CA THR A 461 101.57 -47.03 -52.11
C THR A 461 102.42 -45.82 -51.69
N ALA A 462 101.83 -44.82 -51.01
CA ALA A 462 102.54 -43.63 -50.53
C ALA A 462 103.21 -43.83 -49.16
N GLU A 463 102.60 -44.64 -48.28
CA GLU A 463 103.07 -44.89 -46.92
C GLU A 463 104.41 -45.68 -46.83
N VAL A 464 105.01 -46.09 -47.95
CA VAL A 464 106.36 -46.71 -47.95
C VAL A 464 107.49 -45.65 -48.09
N GLN A 465 107.23 -44.51 -48.74
CA GLN A 465 108.27 -43.49 -48.96
C GLN A 465 108.23 -42.33 -47.96
N GLN A 466 107.06 -41.96 -47.43
CA GLN A 466 106.92 -40.73 -46.64
C GLN A 466 107.49 -40.83 -45.20
N TRP A 467 107.55 -42.03 -44.61
CA TRP A 467 108.00 -42.23 -43.22
C TRP A 467 109.49 -41.93 -42.98
N ARG A 468 110.30 -41.79 -44.03
CA ARG A 468 111.72 -41.40 -43.91
C ARG A 468 111.97 -39.89 -43.80
N ALA A 469 110.95 -39.05 -43.97
CA ALA A 469 111.11 -37.60 -44.11
C ALA A 469 110.30 -36.74 -43.12
N ARG A 470 109.49 -37.33 -42.24
CA ARG A 470 108.54 -36.61 -41.36
C ARG A 470 108.90 -36.54 -39.88
N PHE A 471 109.96 -37.21 -39.44
CA PHE A 471 110.28 -37.34 -38.01
C PHE A 471 110.97 -36.11 -37.38
N GLU A 472 111.38 -35.12 -38.17
CA GLU A 472 112.22 -33.99 -37.70
C GLU A 472 111.52 -32.61 -37.68
N SER A 473 110.25 -32.47 -38.14
CA SER A 473 109.65 -31.14 -38.37
C SER A 473 108.21 -30.91 -37.87
N GLU A 474 107.33 -31.92 -37.80
CA GLU A 474 105.89 -31.71 -37.52
C GLU A 474 105.50 -31.77 -36.02
N GLY A 475 106.46 -31.92 -35.10
CA GLY A 475 106.21 -32.21 -33.68
C GLY A 475 105.75 -31.02 -32.81
N VAL A 476 106.05 -29.78 -33.19
CA VAL A 476 105.83 -28.59 -32.32
C VAL A 476 104.47 -27.93 -32.56
N ALA A 477 104.11 -27.67 -33.82
CA ALA A 477 102.94 -26.85 -34.19
C ALA A 477 101.60 -27.39 -33.64
N ARG A 478 101.45 -28.72 -33.54
CA ARG A 478 100.24 -29.36 -32.99
C ARG A 478 99.98 -29.10 -31.50
N SER A 479 100.95 -28.57 -30.75
CA SER A 479 100.75 -28.23 -29.34
C SER A 479 100.00 -26.90 -29.16
N GLU A 480 100.12 -25.96 -30.09
CA GLU A 480 99.64 -24.58 -29.93
C GLU A 480 98.16 -24.45 -30.33
N GLU A 481 97.75 -25.10 -31.42
CA GLU A 481 96.34 -25.14 -31.87
C GLU A 481 95.42 -25.77 -30.79
N LEU A 482 95.93 -26.76 -30.05
CA LEU A 482 95.18 -27.50 -29.04
C LEU A 482 95.04 -26.73 -27.71
N GLU A 483 95.99 -25.85 -27.39
CA GLU A 483 95.88 -24.84 -26.32
C GLU A 483 94.80 -23.80 -26.64
N GLU A 484 94.78 -23.26 -27.87
CA GLU A 484 93.85 -22.18 -28.25
C GLU A 484 92.39 -22.67 -28.30
N ALA A 485 92.17 -23.89 -28.80
CA ALA A 485 90.85 -24.55 -28.75
C ALA A 485 90.34 -24.70 -27.31
N LYS A 486 91.23 -25.07 -26.38
CA LYS A 486 90.93 -25.17 -24.94
C LYS A 486 90.51 -23.84 -24.33
N ARG A 487 91.21 -22.74 -24.66
CA ARG A 487 90.87 -21.39 -24.16
C ARG A 487 89.51 -20.91 -24.69
N LYS A 488 89.19 -21.20 -25.96
CA LYS A 488 87.88 -20.84 -26.56
C LYS A 488 86.71 -21.64 -25.97
N LEU A 489 86.92 -22.90 -25.58
CA LEU A 489 85.92 -23.69 -24.87
C LEU A 489 85.76 -23.23 -23.42
N ALA A 490 86.85 -22.92 -22.71
CA ALA A 490 86.80 -22.39 -21.34
C ALA A 490 86.05 -21.05 -21.27
N ALA A 491 86.31 -20.11 -22.19
CA ALA A 491 85.63 -18.82 -22.25
C ALA A 491 84.10 -18.97 -22.45
N LYS A 492 83.68 -19.90 -23.31
CA LYS A 492 82.25 -20.21 -23.53
C LYS A 492 81.59 -20.88 -22.32
N LEU A 493 82.34 -21.63 -21.51
CA LEU A 493 81.84 -22.21 -20.27
C LEU A 493 81.52 -21.10 -19.26
N THR A 494 82.46 -20.18 -19.02
CA THR A 494 82.22 -19.02 -18.14
C THR A 494 81.08 -18.12 -18.63
N GLU A 495 80.96 -17.88 -19.95
CA GLU A 495 79.84 -17.10 -20.51
C GLU A 495 78.48 -17.78 -20.28
N ALA A 496 78.42 -19.12 -20.33
CA ALA A 496 77.21 -19.88 -20.01
C ALA A 496 76.92 -19.89 -18.50
N GLU A 497 77.95 -20.00 -17.65
CA GLU A 497 77.83 -19.95 -16.19
C GLU A 497 77.31 -18.57 -15.72
N GLU A 498 77.85 -17.47 -16.25
CA GLU A 498 77.36 -16.11 -15.98
C GLU A 498 75.89 -15.91 -16.41
N GLN A 499 75.48 -16.48 -17.56
CA GLN A 499 74.08 -16.44 -18.01
C GLN A 499 73.14 -17.24 -17.11
N VAL A 500 73.58 -18.40 -16.60
CA VAL A 500 72.81 -19.20 -15.63
C VAL A 500 72.69 -18.47 -14.28
N GLU A 501 73.77 -17.85 -13.79
CA GLU A 501 73.75 -17.10 -12.54
C GLU A 501 72.85 -15.84 -12.64
N ALA A 502 72.88 -15.15 -13.78
CA ALA A 502 71.96 -14.04 -14.07
C ALA A 502 70.48 -14.51 -14.14
N ALA A 503 70.21 -15.70 -14.71
CA ALA A 503 68.87 -16.27 -14.74
C ALA A 503 68.37 -16.67 -13.34
N LEU A 504 69.23 -17.30 -12.52
CA LEU A 504 68.92 -17.65 -11.12
C LEU A 504 68.66 -16.41 -10.26
N SER A 505 69.49 -15.36 -10.40
CA SER A 505 69.27 -14.06 -9.76
C SER A 505 67.90 -13.47 -10.11
N LYS A 506 67.51 -13.55 -11.39
CA LYS A 506 66.20 -13.07 -11.87
C LYS A 506 65.02 -13.92 -11.36
N CYS A 507 65.17 -15.23 -11.25
CA CYS A 507 64.17 -16.10 -10.62
C CYS A 507 64.01 -15.78 -9.13
N ASN A 508 65.10 -15.66 -8.38
CA ASN A 508 65.10 -15.28 -6.97
C ASN A 508 64.45 -13.89 -6.72
N ALA A 509 64.58 -12.95 -7.68
CA ALA A 509 63.87 -11.67 -7.63
C ALA A 509 62.36 -11.84 -7.88
N LEU A 510 61.96 -12.68 -8.85
CA LEU A 510 60.56 -12.96 -9.15
C LEU A 510 59.84 -13.73 -8.03
N GLU A 511 60.51 -14.65 -7.32
CA GLU A 511 59.93 -15.33 -6.16
C GLU A 511 59.67 -14.38 -4.98
N LYS A 512 60.55 -13.38 -4.78
CA LYS A 512 60.34 -12.31 -3.79
C LYS A 512 59.18 -11.38 -4.16
N VAL A 513 58.96 -11.13 -5.46
CA VAL A 513 57.78 -10.39 -5.93
C VAL A 513 56.52 -11.23 -5.79
N LYS A 514 56.55 -12.51 -6.15
CA LYS A 514 55.44 -13.46 -5.98
C LYS A 514 54.99 -13.54 -4.53
N THR A 515 55.91 -13.80 -3.60
CA THR A 515 55.59 -13.89 -2.16
C THR A 515 55.06 -12.58 -1.59
N ARG A 516 55.56 -11.42 -2.04
CA ARG A 516 55.00 -10.11 -1.65
C ARG A 516 53.57 -9.91 -2.16
N LEU A 517 53.32 -10.20 -3.45
CA LEU A 517 51.98 -10.11 -4.04
C LEU A 517 50.99 -11.11 -3.41
N GLN A 518 51.47 -12.28 -3.01
CA GLN A 518 50.66 -13.29 -2.34
C GLN A 518 50.22 -12.82 -0.95
N GLY A 519 51.12 -12.19 -0.18
CA GLY A 519 50.77 -11.51 1.07
C GLY A 519 49.82 -10.32 0.87
N GLU A 520 50.01 -9.50 -0.18
CA GLU A 520 49.08 -8.41 -0.53
C GLU A 520 47.66 -8.93 -0.87
N VAL A 521 47.54 -10.11 -1.48
CA VAL A 521 46.24 -10.76 -1.72
C VAL A 521 45.62 -11.30 -0.43
N GLU A 522 46.42 -11.90 0.46
CA GLU A 522 45.97 -12.40 1.77
C GLU A 522 45.46 -11.24 2.67
N ASP A 523 46.18 -10.11 2.73
CA ASP A 523 45.74 -8.89 3.44
C ASP A 523 44.43 -8.33 2.85
N LEU A 524 44.30 -8.28 1.51
CA LEU A 524 43.09 -7.81 0.83
C LEU A 524 41.90 -8.74 1.07
N MET A 525 42.10 -10.06 1.14
CA MET A 525 41.03 -11.00 1.51
C MET A 525 40.51 -10.73 2.93
N VAL A 526 41.41 -10.51 3.90
CA VAL A 526 41.02 -10.19 5.29
C VAL A 526 40.22 -8.89 5.37
N ASP A 527 40.60 -7.84 4.64
CA ASP A 527 39.83 -6.59 4.63
C ASP A 527 38.48 -6.73 3.88
N VAL A 528 38.35 -7.62 2.88
CA VAL A 528 37.06 -7.96 2.24
C VAL A 528 36.14 -8.73 3.19
N GLU A 529 36.63 -9.75 3.91
CA GLU A 529 35.86 -10.46 4.92
C GLU A 529 35.38 -9.51 6.03
N ARG A 530 36.26 -8.62 6.47
CA ARG A 530 35.96 -7.57 7.45
C ARG A 530 34.95 -6.56 6.92
N ALA A 531 35.00 -6.18 5.64
CA ALA A 531 34.00 -5.33 5.00
C ALA A 531 32.62 -6.02 4.96
N ASN A 532 32.56 -7.29 4.57
CA ASN A 532 31.33 -8.11 4.56
C ASN A 532 30.73 -8.28 5.96
N SER A 533 31.56 -8.51 6.98
CA SER A 533 31.13 -8.59 8.38
C SER A 533 30.53 -7.26 8.86
N ASN A 534 31.15 -6.12 8.54
CA ASN A 534 30.60 -4.79 8.82
C ASN A 534 29.28 -4.55 8.07
N ALA A 535 29.17 -4.94 6.80
CA ALA A 535 27.95 -4.81 6.01
C ALA A 535 26.79 -5.63 6.61
N SER A 536 27.03 -6.89 6.99
CA SER A 536 26.04 -7.73 7.69
C SER A 536 25.60 -7.14 9.03
N SER A 537 26.53 -6.50 9.76
CA SER A 537 26.23 -5.80 11.01
C SER A 537 25.35 -4.56 10.80
N MET A 538 25.58 -3.80 9.72
CA MET A 538 24.75 -2.64 9.39
C MET A 538 23.38 -3.03 8.83
N ASP A 539 23.27 -4.07 7.99
CA ASP A 539 21.99 -4.61 7.51
C ASP A 539 21.08 -5.05 8.68
N LYS A 540 21.64 -5.74 9.68
CA LYS A 540 20.93 -6.12 10.91
C LYS A 540 20.44 -4.92 11.70
N LYS A 541 21.23 -3.83 11.76
CA LYS A 541 20.81 -2.57 12.41
C LYS A 541 19.75 -1.82 11.61
N GLN A 542 19.86 -1.78 10.29
CA GLN A 542 18.86 -1.16 9.42
C GLN A 542 17.50 -1.83 9.64
N LYS A 543 17.44 -3.17 9.58
CA LYS A 543 16.22 -3.95 9.86
C LYS A 543 15.67 -3.75 11.27
N GLN A 544 16.51 -3.46 12.27
CA GLN A 544 16.06 -3.07 13.61
C GLN A 544 15.46 -1.66 13.64
N PHE A 545 16.06 -0.69 12.93
CA PHE A 545 15.50 0.66 12.79
C PHE A 545 14.19 0.66 11.99
N ASP A 546 14.12 -0.08 10.88
CA ASP A 546 12.91 -0.19 10.05
C ASP A 546 11.74 -0.77 10.85
N LYS A 547 12.00 -1.80 11.68
CA LYS A 547 11.03 -2.37 12.62
C LYS A 547 10.58 -1.34 13.67
N LEU A 548 11.52 -0.57 14.23
CA LEU A 548 11.21 0.50 15.19
C LEU A 548 10.36 1.61 14.55
N ILE A 549 10.67 1.99 13.31
CA ILE A 549 9.92 2.99 12.53
C ILE A 549 8.51 2.48 12.24
N SER A 550 8.34 1.20 11.87
CA SER A 550 7.04 0.56 11.71
C SER A 550 6.23 0.54 13.01
N GLU A 551 6.84 0.18 14.15
CA GLU A 551 6.20 0.22 15.47
C GLU A 551 5.82 1.63 15.95
N TRP A 552 6.49 2.67 15.45
CA TRP A 552 6.12 4.07 15.72
C TRP A 552 5.07 4.61 14.74
N LYS A 553 5.11 4.20 13.45
CA LYS A 553 4.06 4.50 12.47
C LYS A 553 2.71 3.98 12.94
N GLN A 554 2.63 2.69 13.31
CA GLN A 554 1.41 2.08 13.82
C GLN A 554 0.84 2.86 15.01
N LYS A 555 1.68 3.25 15.98
CA LYS A 555 1.23 4.06 17.14
C LYS A 555 0.70 5.44 16.74
N CYS A 556 1.28 6.08 15.72
CA CYS A 556 0.77 7.36 15.20
C CYS A 556 -0.57 7.19 14.46
N GLU A 557 -0.75 6.08 13.75
CA GLU A 557 -2.00 5.70 13.09
C GLU A 557 -3.09 5.38 14.14
N ASP A 558 -2.79 4.55 15.14
CA ASP A 558 -3.67 4.20 16.26
C ASP A 558 -4.16 5.47 16.99
N ILE A 559 -3.24 6.37 17.35
CA ILE A 559 -3.55 7.66 18.01
C ILE A 559 -4.37 8.58 17.09
N THR A 560 -4.17 8.51 15.77
CA THR A 560 -4.95 9.27 14.80
C THR A 560 -6.38 8.75 14.72
N VAL A 561 -6.59 7.44 14.74
CA VAL A 561 -7.92 6.80 14.80
C VAL A 561 -8.64 7.14 16.11
N GLU A 562 -7.94 7.12 17.26
CA GLU A 562 -8.51 7.57 18.54
C GLU A 562 -8.90 9.07 18.50
N LEU A 563 -8.06 9.92 17.90
CA LEU A 563 -8.34 11.35 17.73
C LEU A 563 -9.55 11.60 16.82
N GLU A 564 -9.68 10.88 15.71
CA GLU A 564 -10.85 10.97 14.82
C GLU A 564 -12.13 10.47 15.50
N ALA A 565 -12.06 9.37 16.26
CA ALA A 565 -13.17 8.87 17.06
C ALA A 565 -13.62 9.92 18.09
N SER A 566 -12.68 10.48 18.86
CA SER A 566 -12.96 11.53 19.85
C SER A 566 -13.54 12.80 19.21
N GLN A 567 -13.03 13.23 18.05
CA GLN A 567 -13.62 14.35 17.30
C GLN A 567 -15.03 14.05 16.79
N LYS A 568 -15.30 12.81 16.36
CA LYS A 568 -16.62 12.36 15.90
C LYS A 568 -17.63 12.33 17.05
N GLU A 569 -17.22 11.87 18.23
CA GLU A 569 -18.01 11.95 19.46
C GLU A 569 -18.25 13.41 19.89
N ALA A 570 -17.24 14.27 19.85
CA ALA A 570 -17.40 15.70 20.17
C ALA A 570 -18.40 16.39 19.22
N ARG A 571 -18.37 16.07 17.91
CA ARG A 571 -19.37 16.54 16.93
C ARG A 571 -20.77 15.97 17.21
N HIS A 572 -20.87 14.71 17.63
CA HIS A 572 -22.13 14.08 18.03
C HIS A 572 -22.71 14.75 19.28
N PHE A 573 -21.94 14.92 20.36
CA PHE A 573 -22.39 15.61 21.57
C PHE A 573 -22.74 17.08 21.31
N SER A 574 -22.03 17.79 20.43
CA SER A 574 -22.40 19.14 19.99
C SER A 574 -23.76 19.16 19.26
N THR A 575 -24.06 18.10 18.49
CA THR A 575 -25.35 17.94 17.80
C THR A 575 -26.48 17.61 18.79
N GLU A 576 -26.25 16.71 19.75
CA GLU A 576 -27.23 16.42 20.82
C GLU A 576 -27.48 17.66 21.70
N LEU A 577 -26.44 18.43 22.03
CA LEU A 577 -26.58 19.69 22.76
C LEU A 577 -27.36 20.75 21.98
N PHE A 578 -27.25 20.78 20.65
CA PHE A 578 -28.09 21.64 19.81
C PHE A 578 -29.55 21.19 19.84
N LYS A 579 -29.85 19.89 19.63
CA LYS A 579 -31.21 19.34 19.74
C LYS A 579 -31.84 19.63 21.11
N LEU A 580 -31.08 19.44 22.18
CA LEU A 580 -31.56 19.65 23.56
C LEU A 580 -31.84 21.13 23.85
N LYS A 581 -31.09 22.06 23.23
CA LYS A 581 -31.41 23.48 23.26
C LYS A 581 -32.72 23.78 22.52
N THR A 582 -32.89 23.26 21.30
CA THR A 582 -34.15 23.45 20.55
C THR A 582 -35.34 22.89 21.32
N GLN A 583 -35.24 21.70 21.91
CA GLN A 583 -36.30 21.14 22.76
C GLN A 583 -36.57 21.96 24.02
N TYR A 584 -35.55 22.59 24.60
CA TYR A 584 -35.69 23.50 25.74
C TYR A 584 -36.34 24.83 25.33
N GLU A 585 -36.01 25.35 24.15
CA GLU A 585 -36.61 26.55 23.54
C GLU A 585 -38.09 26.29 23.20
N GLU A 586 -38.42 25.18 22.52
CA GLU A 586 -39.78 24.69 22.29
C GLU A 586 -40.57 24.52 23.60
N SER A 587 -39.92 24.01 24.66
CA SER A 587 -40.54 23.87 25.99
C SER A 587 -40.80 25.23 26.67
N GLN A 588 -39.93 26.22 26.47
CA GLN A 588 -40.17 27.59 26.95
C GLN A 588 -41.29 28.26 26.16
N GLU A 589 -41.34 28.11 24.84
CA GLU A 589 -42.45 28.61 24.02
C GLU A 589 -43.80 27.99 24.43
N GLN A 590 -43.83 26.69 24.74
CA GLN A 590 -45.03 26.04 25.30
C GLN A 590 -45.40 26.59 26.68
N ILE A 591 -44.43 26.87 27.55
CA ILE A 591 -44.66 27.51 28.86
C ILE A 591 -45.17 28.95 28.69
N GLU A 592 -44.68 29.71 27.71
CA GLU A 592 -45.17 31.05 27.41
C GLU A 592 -46.57 31.05 26.76
N ALA A 593 -46.85 30.09 25.88
CA ALA A 593 -48.19 29.85 25.34
C ALA A 593 -49.20 29.52 26.45
N LEU A 594 -48.87 28.58 27.33
CA LEU A 594 -49.71 28.22 28.49
C LEU A 594 -49.85 29.40 29.47
N ARG A 595 -48.81 30.22 29.68
CA ARG A 595 -48.91 31.46 30.47
C ARG A 595 -49.81 32.50 29.82
N LYS A 596 -49.82 32.59 28.49
CA LYS A 596 -50.70 33.49 27.73
C LYS A 596 -52.15 33.00 27.77
N GLU A 597 -52.38 31.71 27.57
CA GLU A 597 -53.70 31.08 27.70
C GLU A 597 -54.25 31.23 29.13
N ASN A 598 -53.43 31.02 30.17
CA ASN A 598 -53.84 31.20 31.56
C ASN A 598 -54.12 32.69 31.90
N ARG A 599 -53.44 33.65 31.26
CA ARG A 599 -53.85 35.08 31.32
C ARG A 599 -55.18 35.30 30.62
N ASN A 600 -55.36 34.83 29.39
CA ASN A 600 -56.62 34.95 28.66
C ASN A 600 -57.79 34.38 29.47
N LEU A 601 -57.62 33.20 30.09
CA LEU A 601 -58.62 32.58 30.96
C LEU A 601 -58.85 33.38 32.25
N ALA A 602 -57.83 34.00 32.83
CA ALA A 602 -57.99 34.90 33.98
C ALA A 602 -58.72 36.20 33.61
N ASP A 603 -58.45 36.74 32.42
CA ASP A 603 -59.15 37.91 31.87
C ASP A 603 -60.60 37.56 31.46
N GLU A 604 -60.86 36.39 30.89
CA GLU A 604 -62.22 35.87 30.64
C GLU A 604 -62.98 35.64 31.96
N ILE A 605 -62.35 35.05 32.98
CA ILE A 605 -62.95 34.92 34.32
C ILE A 605 -63.26 36.29 34.91
N LYS A 606 -62.37 37.28 34.74
CA LYS A 606 -62.59 38.65 35.19
C LYS A 606 -63.75 39.31 34.43
N ASP A 607 -63.80 39.18 33.11
CA ASP A 607 -64.87 39.74 32.29
C ASP A 607 -66.22 39.05 32.57
N LEU A 608 -66.23 37.76 32.92
CA LEU A 608 -67.41 37.05 33.44
C LEU A 608 -67.82 37.53 34.85
N ILE A 609 -66.87 37.88 35.71
CA ILE A 609 -67.14 38.50 37.03
C ILE A 609 -67.70 39.91 36.85
N ASP A 610 -67.15 40.70 35.93
CA ASP A 610 -67.63 42.05 35.60
C ASP A 610 -69.03 41.98 34.93
N GLN A 611 -69.28 40.99 34.06
CA GLN A 611 -70.62 40.68 33.52
C GLN A 611 -71.60 40.20 34.59
N LEU A 612 -71.17 39.45 35.60
CA LEU A 612 -72.02 39.08 36.76
C LEU A 612 -72.30 40.31 37.65
N SER A 613 -71.36 41.25 37.75
CA SER A 613 -71.51 42.52 38.47
C SER A 613 -72.52 43.44 37.76
N ASP A 614 -72.41 43.60 36.44
CA ASP A 614 -73.40 44.32 35.62
C ASP A 614 -74.73 43.56 35.50
N GLY A 615 -74.72 42.23 35.54
CA GLY A 615 -75.89 41.39 35.72
C GLY A 615 -76.61 41.65 37.05
N GLY A 616 -75.87 41.87 38.13
CA GLY A 616 -76.43 42.31 39.41
C GLY A 616 -77.10 43.68 39.33
N LYS A 617 -76.53 44.62 38.55
CA LYS A 617 -77.14 45.92 38.29
C LYS A 617 -78.42 45.78 37.44
N SER A 618 -78.37 45.00 36.35
CA SER A 618 -79.53 44.80 35.47
C SER A 618 -80.66 44.04 36.15
N VAL A 619 -80.37 43.09 37.06
CA VAL A 619 -81.38 42.46 37.93
C VAL A 619 -82.04 43.50 38.84
N HIS A 620 -81.27 44.42 39.43
CA HIS A 620 -81.83 45.46 40.31
C HIS A 620 -82.63 46.53 39.52
N GLU A 621 -82.26 46.80 38.27
CA GLU A 621 -83.07 47.62 37.35
C GLU A 621 -84.32 46.89 36.85
N LEU A 622 -84.26 45.58 36.59
CA LEU A 622 -85.41 44.74 36.25
C LEU A 622 -86.39 44.60 37.42
N GLU A 623 -85.91 44.51 38.66
CA GLU A 623 -86.74 44.50 39.87
C GLU A 623 -87.46 45.85 40.08
N LYS A 624 -86.80 46.95 39.66
CA LYS A 624 -87.35 48.32 39.64
C LYS A 624 -88.31 48.54 38.45
N ALA A 625 -88.08 47.90 37.32
CA ALA A 625 -88.96 47.90 36.15
C ALA A 625 -90.21 47.03 36.39
N ARG A 626 -90.07 45.88 37.05
CA ARG A 626 -91.19 45.02 37.46
C ARG A 626 -92.20 45.79 38.31
N LYS A 627 -91.72 46.60 39.27
CA LYS A 627 -92.59 47.48 40.09
C LYS A 627 -93.24 48.64 39.32
N ARG A 628 -92.83 48.90 38.07
CA ARG A 628 -93.54 49.79 37.14
C ARG A 628 -94.54 49.01 36.31
N ALA A 629 -94.16 47.85 35.77
CA ALA A 629 -95.06 46.97 35.02
C ALA A 629 -96.24 46.45 35.86
N GLU A 630 -96.07 46.26 37.17
CA GLU A 630 -97.16 45.94 38.10
C GLU A 630 -98.15 47.12 38.30
N LEU A 631 -97.73 48.37 38.04
CA LEU A 631 -98.58 49.58 38.01
C LEU A 631 -99.20 49.83 36.63
N GLU A 632 -98.40 49.75 35.56
CA GLU A 632 -98.85 49.89 34.16
C GLU A 632 -99.94 48.86 33.82
N LYS A 633 -99.95 47.71 34.48
CA LYS A 633 -101.04 46.71 34.37
C LYS A 633 -102.39 47.23 34.88
N GLU A 634 -102.42 48.04 35.94
CA GLU A 634 -103.66 48.62 36.47
C GLU A 634 -104.13 49.78 35.56
N GLU A 635 -103.20 50.55 34.99
CA GLU A 635 -103.48 51.61 34.01
C GLU A 635 -104.01 51.05 32.67
N LEU A 636 -103.46 49.92 32.19
CA LEU A 636 -103.92 49.24 30.97
C LEU A 636 -105.34 48.67 31.10
N GLN A 637 -105.88 48.49 32.31
CA GLN A 637 -107.26 48.09 32.50
C GLN A 637 -108.25 49.28 32.31
N ALA A 638 -107.81 50.52 32.55
CA ALA A 638 -108.57 51.72 32.22
C ALA A 638 -108.46 52.09 30.72
N ALA A 639 -107.29 51.87 30.11
CA ALA A 639 -107.06 52.13 28.68
C ALA A 639 -107.97 51.31 27.73
N LEU A 640 -108.63 50.26 28.23
CA LEU A 640 -109.64 49.50 27.48
C LEU A 640 -110.97 50.26 27.36
N GLU A 641 -111.32 51.11 28.34
CA GLU A 641 -112.53 51.96 28.29
C GLU A 641 -112.30 53.17 27.36
N ASP A 642 -111.08 53.71 27.32
CA ASP A 642 -110.65 54.71 26.31
C ASP A 642 -110.56 54.16 24.86
N ALA A 643 -110.53 52.83 24.69
CA ALA A 643 -110.53 52.22 23.36
C ALA A 643 -111.89 52.38 22.65
N GLU A 644 -113.00 52.47 23.38
CA GLU A 644 -114.33 52.72 22.81
C GLU A 644 -114.47 54.18 22.34
N SER A 645 -113.89 55.12 23.10
CA SER A 645 -113.72 56.54 22.69
C SER A 645 -112.87 56.68 21.41
N SER A 646 -111.87 55.81 21.24
CA SER A 646 -110.96 55.83 20.10
C SER A 646 -111.61 55.45 18.76
N LEU A 647 -112.85 54.96 18.74
CA LEU A 647 -113.60 54.69 17.50
C LEU A 647 -113.99 55.99 16.77
N GLU A 648 -114.32 57.07 17.49
CA GLU A 648 -114.53 58.40 16.90
C GLU A 648 -113.24 58.96 16.27
N GLN A 649 -112.08 58.40 16.63
CA GLN A 649 -110.78 58.77 16.09
C GLN A 649 -110.44 58.07 14.75
N GLU A 650 -111.19 57.05 14.33
CA GLU A 650 -111.02 56.39 13.01
C GLU A 650 -111.51 57.27 11.85
N GLU A 651 -112.58 58.04 12.03
CA GLU A 651 -113.07 58.97 11.00
C GLU A 651 -112.01 60.03 10.64
N ALA A 652 -111.18 60.42 11.60
CA ALA A 652 -110.03 61.31 11.41
C ALA A 652 -108.83 60.64 10.70
N LYS A 653 -108.81 59.31 10.53
CA LYS A 653 -107.72 58.59 9.83
C LYS A 653 -107.97 58.48 8.32
N VAL A 654 -109.23 58.51 7.86
CA VAL A 654 -109.57 58.55 6.42
C VAL A 654 -108.96 59.78 5.71
N LEU A 655 -108.96 60.93 6.39
CA LEU A 655 -108.29 62.16 5.92
C LEU A 655 -106.76 62.05 5.91
N ARG A 656 -106.17 61.19 6.75
CA ARG A 656 -104.73 60.97 6.85
C ARG A 656 -104.21 60.11 5.70
N VAL A 657 -104.94 59.05 5.37
CA VAL A 657 -104.66 58.15 4.22
C VAL A 657 -104.60 58.91 2.89
N GLN A 658 -105.40 59.98 2.73
CA GLN A 658 -105.33 60.84 1.53
C GLN A 658 -104.03 61.64 1.42
N MET A 659 -103.39 62.01 2.54
CA MET A 659 -102.05 62.63 2.54
C MET A 659 -100.94 61.59 2.37
N GLU A 660 -101.09 60.41 2.97
CA GLU A 660 -100.14 59.29 2.84
C GLU A 660 -100.02 58.81 1.39
N LEU A 661 -101.12 58.83 0.62
CA LEU A 661 -101.09 58.55 -0.83
C LEU A 661 -100.25 59.59 -1.62
N SER A 662 -100.08 60.80 -1.10
CA SER A 662 -99.26 61.87 -1.70
C SER A 662 -97.77 61.70 -1.37
N THR A 663 -97.43 61.38 -0.11
CA THR A 663 -96.04 61.09 0.27
C THR A 663 -95.53 59.78 -0.34
N VAL A 664 -96.37 58.75 -0.48
CA VAL A 664 -96.00 57.51 -1.20
C VAL A 664 -95.65 57.77 -2.67
N ARG A 665 -96.32 58.73 -3.34
CA ARG A 665 -95.89 59.15 -4.69
C ARG A 665 -94.51 59.80 -4.69
N GLN A 666 -94.27 60.76 -3.80
CA GLN A 666 -92.95 61.40 -3.68
C GLN A 666 -91.85 60.40 -3.29
N GLU A 667 -92.16 59.36 -2.51
CA GLU A 667 -91.20 58.32 -2.16
C GLU A 667 -90.94 57.36 -3.33
N ILE A 668 -91.93 57.06 -4.17
CA ILE A 668 -91.75 56.30 -5.41
C ILE A 668 -90.89 57.09 -6.40
N ASP A 669 -91.17 58.38 -6.60
CA ASP A 669 -90.37 59.25 -7.47
C ASP A 669 -88.92 59.38 -6.96
N ARG A 670 -88.74 59.50 -5.64
CA ARG A 670 -87.40 59.50 -5.02
C ARG A 670 -86.67 58.18 -5.21
N ARG A 671 -87.33 57.03 -5.00
CA ARG A 671 -86.73 55.69 -5.20
C ARG A 671 -86.44 55.41 -6.68
N LEU A 672 -87.21 55.95 -7.61
CA LEU A 672 -86.89 55.92 -9.04
C LEU A 672 -85.61 56.71 -9.33
N HIS A 673 -85.50 57.93 -8.80
CA HIS A 673 -84.30 58.75 -9.01
C HIS A 673 -83.04 58.16 -8.35
N GLU A 674 -83.17 57.62 -7.14
CA GLU A 674 -82.10 56.86 -6.45
C GLU A 674 -81.69 55.61 -7.26
N LYS A 675 -82.63 54.94 -7.95
CA LYS A 675 -82.31 53.84 -8.87
C LYS A 675 -81.68 54.31 -10.18
N GLU A 676 -82.09 55.45 -10.73
CA GLU A 676 -81.44 56.06 -11.89
C GLU A 676 -79.99 56.46 -11.57
N GLU A 677 -79.72 57.03 -10.39
CA GLU A 677 -78.36 57.29 -9.91
C GLU A 677 -77.56 56.00 -9.68
N GLU A 678 -78.15 54.96 -9.08
CA GLU A 678 -77.49 53.64 -8.98
C GLU A 678 -77.14 53.06 -10.36
N PHE A 679 -78.06 53.16 -11.34
CA PHE A 679 -77.80 52.69 -12.71
C PHE A 679 -76.75 53.54 -13.43
N GLU A 680 -76.72 54.86 -13.24
CA GLU A 680 -75.69 55.69 -13.85
C GLU A 680 -74.32 55.51 -13.16
N ASN A 681 -74.29 55.29 -11.84
CA ASN A 681 -73.07 55.07 -11.08
C ASN A 681 -72.49 53.66 -11.33
N THR A 682 -73.33 52.62 -11.45
CA THR A 682 -72.90 51.30 -11.95
C THR A 682 -72.43 51.39 -13.40
N ARG A 683 -73.11 52.15 -14.28
CA ARG A 683 -72.62 52.39 -15.66
C ARG A 683 -71.26 53.10 -15.67
N ARG A 684 -71.03 54.10 -14.82
CA ARG A 684 -69.72 54.78 -14.67
C ARG A 684 -68.64 53.84 -14.11
N ASN A 685 -68.98 52.97 -13.15
CA ASN A 685 -68.02 52.01 -12.61
C ASN A 685 -67.70 50.88 -13.61
N HIS A 686 -68.68 50.40 -14.39
CA HIS A 686 -68.43 49.47 -15.48
C HIS A 686 -67.65 50.12 -16.64
N GLN A 687 -67.91 51.39 -16.97
CA GLN A 687 -67.10 52.15 -17.93
C GLN A 687 -65.64 52.28 -17.46
N ARG A 688 -65.40 52.63 -16.20
CA ARG A 688 -64.05 52.67 -15.59
C ARG A 688 -63.39 51.30 -15.53
N ALA A 689 -64.15 50.23 -15.27
CA ALA A 689 -63.64 48.87 -15.28
C ALA A 689 -63.25 48.41 -16.70
N LEU A 690 -64.04 48.79 -17.72
CA LEU A 690 -63.72 48.57 -19.13
C LEU A 690 -62.47 49.37 -19.55
N GLU A 691 -62.39 50.65 -19.22
CA GLU A 691 -61.22 51.50 -19.50
C GLU A 691 -59.97 50.98 -18.78
N SER A 692 -60.10 50.51 -17.54
CA SER A 692 -59.02 49.86 -16.79
C SER A 692 -58.61 48.53 -17.44
N MET A 693 -59.56 47.66 -17.82
CA MET A 693 -59.26 46.41 -18.54
C MET A 693 -58.64 46.68 -19.91
N GLN A 694 -59.05 47.73 -20.61
CA GLN A 694 -58.53 48.10 -21.92
C GLN A 694 -57.10 48.67 -21.81
N ALA A 695 -56.83 49.48 -20.79
CA ALA A 695 -55.46 49.90 -20.44
C ALA A 695 -54.58 48.69 -20.01
N SER A 696 -55.12 47.74 -19.25
CA SER A 696 -54.43 46.49 -18.91
C SER A 696 -54.15 45.64 -20.14
N LEU A 697 -55.10 45.52 -21.08
CA LEU A 697 -54.96 44.78 -22.34
C LEU A 697 -53.95 45.45 -23.29
N GLU A 698 -53.88 46.78 -23.32
CA GLU A 698 -52.82 47.51 -24.03
C GLU A 698 -51.44 47.33 -23.38
N ALA A 699 -51.37 47.33 -22.05
CA ALA A 699 -50.12 47.02 -21.34
C ALA A 699 -49.69 45.56 -21.56
N GLU A 700 -50.62 44.61 -21.52
CA GLU A 700 -50.36 43.19 -21.76
C GLU A 700 -49.97 42.93 -23.22
N THR A 701 -50.60 43.56 -24.20
CA THR A 701 -50.21 43.40 -25.61
C THR A 701 -48.86 44.03 -25.92
N ARG A 702 -48.49 45.16 -25.29
CA ARG A 702 -47.13 45.72 -25.38
C ARG A 702 -46.10 44.81 -24.69
N SER A 703 -46.37 44.37 -23.46
CA SER A 703 -45.53 43.41 -22.73
C SER A 703 -45.34 42.10 -23.52
N LYS A 704 -46.40 41.58 -24.13
CA LYS A 704 -46.38 40.39 -25.01
C LYS A 704 -45.59 40.62 -26.30
N ALA A 705 -45.62 41.82 -26.88
CA ALA A 705 -44.79 42.17 -28.03
C ALA A 705 -43.30 42.27 -27.66
N GLU A 706 -42.98 42.83 -26.49
CA GLU A 706 -41.61 42.88 -25.96
C GLU A 706 -41.11 41.49 -25.56
N ALA A 707 -41.93 40.67 -24.91
CA ALA A 707 -41.64 39.27 -24.60
C ALA A 707 -41.47 38.42 -25.87
N LEU A 708 -42.23 38.66 -26.94
CA LEU A 708 -42.01 38.03 -28.25
C LEU A 708 -40.70 38.48 -28.92
N LYS A 709 -40.30 39.74 -28.72
CA LYS A 709 -39.02 40.27 -29.23
C LYS A 709 -37.83 39.72 -28.44
N GLN A 710 -37.95 39.64 -27.12
CA GLN A 710 -36.97 38.98 -26.25
C GLN A 710 -36.89 37.48 -26.54
N LYS A 711 -38.03 36.79 -26.68
CA LYS A 711 -38.09 35.38 -27.09
C LYS A 711 -37.36 35.17 -28.42
N LYS A 712 -37.65 35.97 -29.46
CA LYS A 712 -36.95 35.84 -30.75
C LYS A 712 -35.44 36.10 -30.64
N LYS A 713 -35.01 37.02 -29.78
CA LYS A 713 -33.58 37.22 -29.50
C LYS A 713 -32.98 36.01 -28.79
N LEU A 714 -33.66 35.45 -27.78
CA LEU A 714 -33.22 34.24 -27.11
C LEU A 714 -33.20 33.02 -28.05
N GLU A 715 -34.13 32.92 -29.00
CA GLU A 715 -34.12 31.89 -30.05
C GLU A 715 -32.93 32.05 -31.01
N THR A 716 -32.48 33.29 -31.32
CA THR A 716 -31.22 33.50 -32.07
C THR A 716 -29.98 33.28 -31.21
N ASP A 717 -29.96 33.78 -29.96
CA ASP A 717 -28.84 33.60 -29.03
C ASP A 717 -28.63 32.10 -28.73
N ILE A 718 -29.72 31.32 -28.62
CA ILE A 718 -29.70 29.85 -28.49
C ILE A 718 -29.16 29.19 -29.77
N ASN A 719 -29.64 29.55 -30.97
CA ASN A 719 -29.08 29.01 -32.22
C ASN A 719 -27.58 29.29 -32.37
N GLU A 720 -27.11 30.49 -32.00
CA GLU A 720 -25.69 30.84 -32.03
C GLU A 720 -24.88 30.04 -31.01
N LEU A 721 -25.42 29.84 -29.80
CA LEU A 721 -24.81 28.98 -28.77
C LEU A 721 -24.83 27.49 -29.15
N GLU A 722 -25.88 27.00 -29.80
CA GLU A 722 -25.97 25.64 -30.32
C GLU A 722 -24.94 25.41 -31.42
N VAL A 723 -24.79 26.33 -32.38
CA VAL A 723 -23.75 26.25 -33.43
C VAL A 723 -22.34 26.33 -32.84
N ALA A 724 -22.11 27.18 -31.83
CA ALA A 724 -20.83 27.27 -31.12
C ALA A 724 -20.53 25.99 -30.30
N LEU A 725 -21.54 25.43 -29.63
CA LEU A 725 -21.46 24.17 -28.89
C LEU A 725 -21.20 23.01 -29.84
N ASP A 726 -21.82 22.98 -31.02
CA ASP A 726 -21.61 21.92 -32.00
C ASP A 726 -20.20 22.00 -32.64
N HIS A 727 -19.68 23.21 -32.86
CA HIS A 727 -18.29 23.42 -33.27
C HIS A 727 -17.30 22.98 -32.17
N SER A 728 -17.59 23.32 -30.91
CA SER A 728 -16.83 22.89 -29.73
C SER A 728 -16.86 21.37 -29.54
N ASN A 729 -18.02 20.74 -29.73
CA ASN A 729 -18.18 19.28 -29.64
C ASN A 729 -17.46 18.54 -30.77
N ARG A 730 -17.47 19.07 -32.00
CA ARG A 730 -16.72 18.51 -33.14
C ARG A 730 -15.20 18.60 -32.90
N THR A 731 -14.71 19.78 -32.49
CA THR A 731 -13.28 19.96 -32.16
C THR A 731 -12.84 19.13 -30.94
N ASN A 732 -13.67 19.02 -29.90
CA ASN A 732 -13.47 18.10 -28.77
C ASN A 732 -13.45 16.64 -29.23
N ALA A 733 -14.35 16.21 -30.11
CA ALA A 733 -14.36 14.85 -30.67
C ALA A 733 -13.11 14.55 -31.51
N ASP A 734 -12.59 15.51 -32.27
CA ASP A 734 -11.35 15.34 -33.04
C ASP A 734 -10.09 15.41 -32.15
N LEU A 735 -10.10 16.21 -31.08
CA LEU A 735 -9.10 16.16 -30.03
C LEU A 735 -9.13 14.82 -29.28
N GLN A 736 -10.31 14.26 -28.98
CA GLN A 736 -10.44 12.92 -28.39
C GLN A 736 -9.98 11.80 -29.32
N LYS A 737 -10.22 11.89 -30.64
CA LYS A 737 -9.65 10.97 -31.63
C LYS A 737 -8.12 11.07 -31.65
N THR A 738 -7.58 12.29 -31.56
CA THR A 738 -6.13 12.54 -31.53
C THR A 738 -5.50 12.03 -30.24
N LEU A 739 -6.13 12.28 -29.10
CA LEU A 739 -5.72 11.78 -27.78
C LEU A 739 -5.77 10.25 -27.75
N LYS A 740 -6.82 9.62 -28.31
CA LYS A 740 -6.89 8.15 -28.44
C LYS A 740 -5.77 7.58 -29.34
N ARG A 741 -5.41 8.25 -30.44
CA ARG A 741 -4.24 7.82 -31.24
C ARG A 741 -2.94 7.96 -30.46
N LEU A 742 -2.72 9.10 -29.80
CA LEU A 742 -1.53 9.32 -28.97
C LEU A 742 -1.48 8.31 -27.81
N GLN A 743 -2.61 7.96 -27.20
CA GLN A 743 -2.71 6.96 -26.15
C GLN A 743 -2.40 5.56 -26.68
N ILE A 744 -2.92 5.17 -27.86
CA ILE A 744 -2.55 3.93 -28.54
C ILE A 744 -1.05 3.90 -28.82
N THR A 745 -0.47 4.96 -29.40
CA THR A 745 0.98 5.02 -29.68
C THR A 745 1.83 5.03 -28.41
N ILE A 746 1.34 5.61 -27.31
CA ILE A 746 2.00 5.49 -25.99
C ILE A 746 1.95 4.03 -25.52
N THR A 747 0.82 3.33 -25.65
CA THR A 747 0.73 1.90 -25.31
C THR A 747 1.60 1.03 -26.22
N GLU A 748 1.63 1.27 -27.53
CA GLU A 748 2.51 0.59 -28.48
C GLU A 748 4.00 0.78 -28.12
N LEU A 749 4.40 2.00 -27.76
CA LEU A 749 5.76 2.30 -27.29
C LEU A 749 6.04 1.71 -25.90
N GLN A 750 5.06 1.64 -25.00
CA GLN A 750 5.19 0.96 -23.71
C GLN A 750 5.40 -0.54 -23.91
N THR A 751 4.60 -1.20 -24.73
CA THR A 751 4.76 -2.63 -25.05
C THR A 751 6.09 -2.92 -25.76
N GLN A 752 6.56 -2.02 -26.65
CA GLN A 752 7.91 -2.13 -27.23
C GLN A 752 9.03 -1.99 -26.17
N VAL A 753 8.88 -1.06 -25.22
CA VAL A 753 9.84 -0.89 -24.11
C VAL A 753 9.80 -2.07 -23.13
N GLU A 754 8.63 -2.65 -22.89
CA GLU A 754 8.44 -3.86 -22.08
C GLU A 754 9.03 -5.10 -22.79
N GLU A 755 8.86 -5.22 -24.11
CA GLU A 755 9.45 -6.30 -24.91
C GLU A 755 10.98 -6.17 -25.01
N GLU A 756 11.53 -4.97 -25.24
CA GLU A 756 12.97 -4.71 -25.19
C GLU A 756 13.54 -4.96 -23.78
N GLN A 757 12.80 -4.64 -22.71
CA GLN A 757 13.20 -5.00 -21.35
C GLN A 757 13.19 -6.53 -21.13
N ARG A 758 12.13 -7.22 -21.60
CA ARG A 758 12.02 -8.69 -21.52
C ARG A 758 13.17 -9.35 -22.29
N LEU A 759 13.44 -8.92 -23.52
CA LEU A 759 14.55 -9.41 -24.35
C LEU A 759 15.92 -9.10 -23.72
N ARG A 760 16.10 -7.94 -23.10
CA ARG A 760 17.34 -7.60 -22.38
C ARG A 760 17.55 -8.47 -21.15
N ASP A 761 16.49 -8.76 -20.41
CA ASP A 761 16.58 -9.58 -19.20
C ASP A 761 16.64 -11.09 -19.53
N GLU A 762 15.98 -11.56 -20.60
CA GLU A 762 16.24 -12.87 -21.25
C GLU A 762 17.72 -12.99 -21.67
N ALA A 763 18.29 -11.95 -22.30
CA ALA A 763 19.71 -11.92 -22.68
C ALA A 763 20.66 -11.89 -21.47
N ARG A 764 20.25 -11.25 -20.36
CA ARG A 764 21.00 -11.30 -19.08
C ARG A 764 20.91 -12.66 -18.41
N GLU A 765 19.77 -13.33 -18.43
CA GLU A 765 19.65 -14.70 -17.95
C GLU A 765 20.46 -15.68 -18.82
N ALA A 766 20.47 -15.49 -20.14
CA ALA A 766 21.32 -16.24 -21.06
C ALA A 766 22.82 -15.99 -20.79
N ALA A 767 23.21 -14.73 -20.53
CA ALA A 767 24.58 -14.39 -20.14
C ALA A 767 24.97 -15.00 -18.79
N ALA A 768 24.11 -14.89 -17.76
CA ALA A 768 24.35 -15.49 -16.45
C ALA A 768 24.33 -17.03 -16.49
N ALA A 769 23.57 -17.65 -17.40
CA ALA A 769 23.60 -19.09 -17.65
C ALA A 769 24.88 -19.51 -18.39
N ALA A 770 25.37 -18.70 -19.32
CA ALA A 770 26.68 -18.90 -19.96
C ALA A 770 27.84 -18.72 -18.98
N GLU A 771 27.76 -17.74 -18.07
CA GLU A 771 28.73 -17.50 -17.00
C GLU A 771 28.73 -18.65 -15.98
N ARG A 772 27.56 -19.14 -15.54
CA ARG A 772 27.46 -20.35 -14.71
C ARG A 772 28.05 -21.58 -15.42
N ARG A 773 27.85 -21.74 -16.74
CA ARG A 773 28.48 -22.81 -17.53
C ARG A 773 29.99 -22.62 -17.65
N ALA A 774 30.47 -21.40 -17.84
CA ALA A 774 31.90 -21.10 -17.89
C ALA A 774 32.56 -21.41 -16.54
N ASN A 775 31.96 -21.01 -15.42
CA ASN A 775 32.45 -21.32 -14.08
C ASN A 775 32.39 -22.83 -13.77
N LEU A 776 31.38 -23.54 -14.25
CA LEU A 776 31.30 -25.00 -14.13
C LEU A 776 32.39 -25.71 -14.97
N ILE A 777 32.64 -25.24 -16.20
CA ILE A 777 33.75 -25.73 -17.05
C ILE A 777 35.12 -25.37 -16.45
N ILE A 778 35.25 -24.24 -15.76
CA ILE A 778 36.47 -23.89 -15.01
C ILE A 778 36.66 -24.86 -13.84
N GLY A 779 35.59 -25.19 -13.11
CA GLY A 779 35.60 -26.23 -12.07
C GLY A 779 35.99 -27.61 -12.61
N GLU A 780 35.36 -28.06 -13.70
CA GLU A 780 35.73 -29.31 -14.40
C GLU A 780 37.19 -29.29 -14.87
N LEU A 781 37.71 -28.14 -15.31
CA LEU A 781 39.10 -27.97 -15.74
C LEU A 781 40.08 -27.97 -14.54
N GLU A 782 39.67 -27.51 -13.36
CA GLU A 782 40.44 -27.60 -12.12
C GLU A 782 40.41 -29.00 -11.50
N GLU A 783 39.28 -29.71 -11.59
CA GLU A 783 39.17 -31.14 -11.28
C GLU A 783 40.06 -31.97 -12.24
N LEU A 784 40.04 -31.68 -13.54
CA LEU A 784 40.93 -32.33 -14.51
C LEU A 784 42.40 -31.96 -14.32
N ARG A 785 42.74 -30.74 -13.88
CA ARG A 785 44.11 -30.35 -13.49
C ARG A 785 44.58 -31.10 -12.25
N THR A 786 43.76 -31.18 -11.21
CA THR A 786 44.13 -31.91 -9.98
C THR A 786 44.19 -33.42 -10.21
N ALA A 787 43.34 -33.97 -11.07
CA ALA A 787 43.46 -35.35 -11.55
C ALA A 787 44.73 -35.58 -12.39
N LEU A 788 45.11 -34.62 -13.25
CA LEU A 788 46.36 -34.66 -14.01
C LEU A 788 47.59 -34.58 -13.08
N GLU A 789 47.60 -33.68 -12.09
CA GLU A 789 48.67 -33.64 -11.09
C GLU A 789 48.77 -34.92 -10.28
N GLN A 790 47.64 -35.53 -9.90
CA GLN A 790 47.64 -36.84 -9.24
C GLN A 790 48.18 -37.93 -10.16
N ALA A 791 47.81 -37.92 -11.44
CA ALA A 791 48.33 -38.84 -12.45
C ALA A 791 49.84 -38.63 -12.70
N GLU A 792 50.34 -37.39 -12.72
CA GLU A 792 51.78 -37.11 -12.83
C GLU A 792 52.56 -37.51 -11.58
N ARG A 793 51.99 -37.33 -10.38
CA ARG A 793 52.59 -37.83 -9.12
C ARG A 793 52.63 -39.37 -9.10
N ALA A 794 51.56 -40.03 -9.56
CA ALA A 794 51.52 -41.49 -9.72
C ALA A 794 52.50 -41.97 -10.80
N ARG A 795 52.63 -41.24 -11.92
CA ARG A 795 53.61 -41.53 -12.98
C ARG A 795 55.04 -41.41 -12.46
N LYS A 796 55.36 -40.35 -11.70
CA LYS A 796 56.67 -40.18 -11.04
C LYS A 796 56.94 -41.25 -9.99
N ALA A 797 55.93 -41.70 -9.25
CA ALA A 797 56.07 -42.84 -8.35
C ALA A 797 56.42 -44.12 -9.12
N ALA A 798 55.74 -44.40 -10.23
CA ALA A 798 56.04 -45.55 -11.09
C ALA A 798 57.39 -45.43 -11.83
N GLU A 799 57.81 -44.22 -12.22
CA GLU A 799 59.15 -43.93 -12.77
C GLU A 799 60.24 -44.20 -11.72
N ASN A 800 60.01 -43.83 -10.46
CA ASN A 800 60.91 -44.15 -9.36
C ASN A 800 60.93 -45.66 -9.05
N GLU A 801 59.78 -46.33 -8.99
CA GLU A 801 59.70 -47.79 -8.81
C GLU A 801 60.40 -48.55 -9.96
N LEU A 802 60.34 -48.03 -11.19
CA LEU A 802 61.07 -48.55 -12.34
C LEU A 802 62.59 -48.33 -12.20
N HIS A 803 63.02 -47.18 -11.66
CA HIS A 803 64.44 -46.92 -11.37
C HIS A 803 64.96 -47.83 -10.26
N ASP A 804 64.22 -47.96 -9.15
CA ASP A 804 64.47 -48.92 -8.07
C ASP A 804 64.58 -50.36 -8.59
N ALA A 805 63.71 -50.74 -9.54
CA ALA A 805 63.76 -52.05 -10.18
C ALA A 805 64.96 -52.21 -11.12
N ALA A 806 65.32 -51.17 -11.88
CA ALA A 806 66.50 -51.18 -12.75
C ALA A 806 67.80 -51.28 -11.94
N ASP A 807 67.90 -50.56 -10.82
CA ASP A 807 69.04 -50.61 -9.92
C ASP A 807 69.15 -51.99 -9.25
N ARG A 808 68.03 -52.57 -8.79
CA ARG A 808 68.01 -53.97 -8.31
C ARG A 808 68.40 -54.99 -9.39
N ILE A 809 68.02 -54.76 -10.65
CA ILE A 809 68.46 -55.58 -11.79
C ILE A 809 69.96 -55.39 -12.05
N SER A 810 70.50 -54.19 -11.88
CA SER A 810 71.93 -53.89 -11.96
C SER A 810 72.74 -54.59 -10.86
N ASP A 811 72.26 -54.51 -9.61
CA ASP A 811 72.84 -55.21 -8.45
C ASP A 811 72.82 -56.73 -8.63
N VAL A 812 71.68 -57.30 -9.05
CA VAL A 812 71.54 -58.74 -9.32
C VAL A 812 72.38 -59.18 -10.51
N SER A 813 72.54 -58.34 -11.54
CA SER A 813 73.43 -58.61 -12.68
C SER A 813 74.90 -58.57 -12.25
N THR A 814 75.26 -57.63 -11.38
CA THR A 814 76.61 -57.50 -10.80
C THR A 814 76.92 -58.66 -9.85
N GLN A 815 75.96 -59.08 -9.03
CA GLN A 815 76.05 -60.33 -8.25
C GLN A 815 76.20 -61.56 -9.15
N ASN A 816 75.42 -61.69 -10.23
CA ASN A 816 75.57 -62.79 -11.18
C ASN A 816 76.93 -62.78 -11.90
N ALA A 817 77.46 -61.61 -12.26
CA ALA A 817 78.80 -61.48 -12.81
C ALA A 817 79.88 -61.92 -11.80
N ASN A 818 79.75 -61.49 -10.54
CA ASN A 818 80.65 -61.89 -9.45
C ASN A 818 80.56 -63.38 -9.13
N LEU A 819 79.35 -63.95 -9.05
CA LEU A 819 79.11 -65.38 -8.84
C LEU A 819 79.61 -66.21 -10.03
N SER A 820 79.45 -65.74 -11.27
CA SER A 820 79.99 -66.38 -12.48
C SER A 820 81.52 -66.34 -12.51
N SER A 821 82.13 -65.23 -12.06
CA SER A 821 83.58 -65.10 -11.88
C SER A 821 84.10 -66.06 -10.80
N GLN A 822 83.45 -66.09 -9.63
CA GLN A 822 83.73 -67.06 -8.57
C GLN A 822 83.54 -68.51 -9.05
N ARG A 823 82.50 -68.80 -9.85
CA ARG A 823 82.27 -70.13 -10.42
C ARG A 823 83.40 -70.53 -11.36
N ARG A 824 83.87 -69.63 -12.23
CA ARG A 824 85.06 -69.85 -13.09
C ARG A 824 86.34 -70.02 -12.28
N GLN A 825 86.49 -69.28 -11.18
CA GLN A 825 87.64 -69.43 -10.29
C GLN A 825 87.59 -70.77 -9.54
N LEU A 826 86.40 -71.24 -9.13
CA LEU A 826 86.19 -72.57 -8.56
C LEU A 826 86.40 -73.68 -9.60
N GLU A 827 85.87 -73.55 -10.82
CA GLU A 827 86.15 -74.43 -11.97
C GLU A 827 87.66 -74.52 -12.24
N SER A 828 88.38 -73.41 -12.17
CA SER A 828 89.84 -73.35 -12.30
C SER A 828 90.55 -74.08 -11.14
N THR A 829 90.12 -73.88 -9.88
CA THR A 829 90.68 -74.65 -8.75
C THR A 829 90.31 -76.14 -8.80
N ILE A 830 89.17 -76.51 -9.38
CA ILE A 830 88.79 -77.91 -9.62
C ILE A 830 89.68 -78.50 -10.72
N ALA A 831 89.97 -77.76 -11.79
CA ALA A 831 90.91 -78.20 -12.82
C ALA A 831 92.36 -78.33 -12.28
N ALA A 832 92.77 -77.43 -11.37
CA ALA A 832 94.04 -77.55 -10.64
C ALA A 832 94.05 -78.79 -9.74
N MET A 833 93.03 -78.99 -8.90
CA MET A 833 92.89 -80.19 -8.07
C MET A 833 92.76 -81.49 -8.89
N GLN A 834 92.26 -81.43 -10.13
CA GLN A 834 92.26 -82.55 -11.06
C GLN A 834 93.66 -82.83 -11.63
N ALA A 835 94.47 -81.80 -11.91
CA ALA A 835 95.86 -81.97 -12.27
C ALA A 835 96.69 -82.52 -11.09
N ASP A 836 96.50 -81.98 -9.88
CA ASP A 836 97.10 -82.49 -8.64
C ASP A 836 96.69 -83.96 -8.37
N LEU A 837 95.43 -84.32 -8.68
CA LEU A 837 94.92 -85.68 -8.57
C LEU A 837 95.48 -86.61 -9.65
N ASP A 838 95.64 -86.15 -10.90
CA ASP A 838 96.28 -86.92 -11.96
C ASP A 838 97.78 -87.12 -11.71
N GLU A 839 98.46 -86.14 -11.11
CA GLU A 839 99.83 -86.28 -10.62
C GLU A 839 99.91 -87.26 -9.44
N ALA A 840 99.01 -87.16 -8.45
CA ALA A 840 98.91 -88.15 -7.37
C ALA A 840 98.53 -89.56 -7.88
N VAL A 841 97.74 -89.69 -8.94
CA VAL A 841 97.43 -90.96 -9.62
C VAL A 841 98.63 -91.47 -10.43
N SER A 842 99.47 -90.58 -10.95
CA SER A 842 100.76 -90.93 -11.56
C SER A 842 101.74 -91.46 -10.51
N GLU A 843 101.88 -90.78 -9.37
CA GLU A 843 102.66 -91.27 -8.23
C GLU A 843 102.10 -92.60 -7.70
N LEU A 844 100.77 -92.73 -7.58
CA LEU A 844 100.11 -93.96 -7.16
C LEU A 844 100.41 -95.11 -8.13
N LYS A 845 100.34 -94.90 -9.45
CA LYS A 845 100.74 -95.91 -10.47
C LYS A 845 102.22 -96.29 -10.35
N ASN A 846 103.09 -95.29 -10.17
CA ASN A 846 104.52 -95.51 -9.91
C ASN A 846 104.78 -96.26 -8.59
N SER A 847 103.86 -96.19 -7.61
CA SER A 847 103.86 -97.02 -6.40
C SER A 847 103.25 -98.40 -6.63
N GLU A 848 102.21 -98.52 -7.46
CA GLU A 848 101.54 -99.78 -7.79
C GLU A 848 102.44 -100.72 -8.58
N GLU A 849 103.32 -100.23 -9.45
CA GLU A 849 104.30 -101.10 -10.12
C GLU A 849 105.32 -101.69 -9.14
N ARG A 850 105.62 -100.98 -8.04
CA ARG A 850 106.42 -101.49 -6.92
C ARG A 850 105.59 -102.46 -6.07
N ALA A 851 104.34 -102.12 -5.79
CA ALA A 851 103.43 -102.93 -4.97
C ALA A 851 102.97 -104.22 -5.67
N LYS A 852 102.75 -104.24 -6.98
CA LYS A 852 102.43 -105.44 -7.78
C LYS A 852 103.52 -106.50 -7.70
N LYS A 853 104.77 -106.09 -7.43
CA LYS A 853 105.92 -106.98 -7.20
C LYS A 853 105.94 -107.62 -5.79
N ALA A 854 105.16 -107.09 -4.84
CA ALA A 854 104.95 -107.65 -3.50
C ALA A 854 103.54 -108.26 -3.34
N SER A 855 102.56 -107.85 -4.16
CA SER A 855 101.20 -108.38 -4.16
C SER A 855 101.15 -109.85 -4.63
N SER A 856 102.16 -110.31 -5.37
CA SER A 856 102.40 -111.74 -5.65
C SER A 856 102.59 -112.58 -4.39
N ASP A 857 103.04 -111.98 -3.28
CA ASP A 857 103.25 -112.67 -2.01
C ASP A 857 102.01 -112.53 -1.08
N ALA A 858 101.16 -111.52 -1.34
CA ALA A 858 100.04 -111.14 -0.47
C ALA A 858 98.74 -111.93 -0.72
N THR A 859 98.57 -112.55 -1.89
CA THR A 859 97.38 -113.36 -2.25
C THR A 859 97.14 -114.57 -1.34
N ARG A 860 98.08 -114.91 -0.44
CA ARG A 860 97.98 -116.01 0.52
C ARG A 860 97.26 -115.65 1.85
N LEU A 861 96.97 -114.37 2.12
CA LEU A 861 96.47 -113.90 3.43
C LEU A 861 95.05 -113.32 3.41
N VAL A 862 94.33 -113.43 2.28
CA VAL A 862 92.99 -112.84 2.08
C VAL A 862 91.88 -113.58 2.85
N GLU A 863 92.11 -114.83 3.25
CA GLU A 863 91.06 -115.74 3.74
C GLU A 863 90.49 -115.40 5.13
N GLU A 864 91.24 -114.69 5.99
CA GLU A 864 90.97 -114.65 7.43
C GLU A 864 89.96 -113.57 7.88
N LEU A 865 89.95 -112.38 7.27
CA LEU A 865 89.23 -111.21 7.81
C LEU A 865 87.71 -111.17 7.52
N ARG A 866 87.12 -112.29 7.05
CA ARG A 866 85.70 -112.37 6.65
C ARG A 866 84.70 -112.30 7.83
N GLN A 867 85.17 -112.29 9.07
CA GLN A 867 84.33 -112.46 10.26
C GLN A 867 83.75 -111.14 10.82
N GLU A 868 84.43 -110.01 10.64
CA GLU A 868 84.16 -108.79 11.44
C GLU A 868 83.04 -107.87 10.88
N GLN A 869 82.00 -108.46 10.27
CA GLN A 869 80.90 -107.71 9.64
C GLN A 869 79.59 -107.68 10.43
N GLU A 870 79.41 -108.49 11.48
CA GLU A 870 78.09 -108.67 12.12
C GLU A 870 77.76 -107.65 13.24
N HIS A 871 78.74 -106.96 13.83
CA HIS A 871 78.52 -106.15 15.05
C HIS A 871 77.76 -104.82 14.84
N THR A 872 77.78 -104.24 13.63
CA THR A 872 77.40 -102.82 13.42
C THR A 872 75.89 -102.56 13.42
N LEU A 873 75.06 -103.58 13.17
CA LEU A 873 73.66 -103.42 12.72
C LEU A 873 72.62 -103.07 13.81
N GLN A 874 73.00 -103.03 15.09
CA GLN A 874 72.04 -103.00 16.21
C GLN A 874 71.83 -101.62 16.87
N VAL A 875 72.70 -100.64 16.61
CA VAL A 875 72.70 -99.35 17.34
C VAL A 875 71.71 -98.31 16.78
N GLU A 876 71.48 -98.27 15.47
CA GLU A 876 70.78 -97.14 14.81
C GLU A 876 69.29 -96.97 15.19
N ARG A 877 68.63 -98.04 15.65
CA ARG A 877 67.16 -98.08 15.75
C ARG A 877 66.57 -97.26 16.90
N LEU A 878 67.34 -96.97 17.95
CA LEU A 878 66.84 -96.25 19.13
C LEU A 878 66.74 -94.73 18.96
N ARG A 879 67.55 -94.13 18.07
CA ARG A 879 67.69 -92.66 17.98
C ARG A 879 66.43 -91.96 17.45
N LYS A 880 65.78 -92.51 16.43
CA LYS A 880 64.68 -91.84 15.68
C LYS A 880 63.39 -91.62 16.47
N ALA A 881 63.22 -92.24 17.64
CA ALA A 881 61.98 -92.14 18.42
C ALA A 881 61.85 -90.82 19.22
N LEU A 882 62.98 -90.18 19.59
CA LEU A 882 62.99 -89.02 20.49
C LEU A 882 62.91 -87.67 19.76
N GLU A 883 63.37 -87.60 18.51
CA GLU A 883 63.45 -86.34 17.74
C GLU A 883 62.06 -85.78 17.37
N GLN A 884 60.99 -86.60 17.36
CA GLN A 884 59.64 -86.18 16.98
C GLN A 884 58.88 -85.40 18.07
N GLN A 885 59.06 -85.75 19.36
CA GLN A 885 58.28 -85.14 20.46
C GLN A 885 58.62 -83.66 20.73
N ILE A 886 59.78 -83.18 20.27
CA ILE A 886 60.25 -81.81 20.53
C ILE A 886 59.54 -80.79 19.63
N LYS A 887 59.21 -81.16 18.38
CA LYS A 887 58.63 -80.23 17.39
C LYS A 887 57.24 -79.72 17.77
N ASP A 888 56.36 -80.61 18.24
CA ASP A 888 54.95 -80.30 18.49
C ASP A 888 54.73 -79.34 19.69
N LEU A 889 55.78 -79.09 20.49
CA LEU A 889 55.74 -78.14 21.61
C LEU A 889 56.16 -76.72 21.22
N GLN A 890 56.96 -76.54 20.16
CA GLN A 890 57.43 -75.20 19.76
C GLN A 890 56.35 -74.40 19.03
N THR A 891 55.62 -75.01 18.09
CA THR A 891 54.55 -74.34 17.33
C THR A 891 53.43 -73.77 18.21
N ARG A 892 53.17 -74.37 19.37
CA ARG A 892 52.18 -73.89 20.34
C ARG A 892 52.59 -72.67 21.15
N LEU A 893 53.88 -72.31 21.16
CA LEU A 893 54.38 -71.10 21.82
C LEU A 893 54.21 -69.89 20.89
N ASP A 894 54.66 -70.01 19.64
CA ASP A 894 54.66 -68.95 18.63
C ASP A 894 53.23 -68.42 18.33
N GLU A 895 52.23 -69.31 18.30
CA GLU A 895 50.82 -68.95 18.10
C GLU A 895 50.22 -68.14 19.25
N ALA A 896 50.75 -68.26 20.48
CA ALA A 896 50.25 -67.51 21.63
C ALA A 896 50.75 -66.05 21.62
N GLU A 897 52.05 -65.85 21.35
CA GLU A 897 52.66 -64.51 21.36
C GLU A 897 52.16 -63.63 20.21
N ALA A 898 51.99 -64.21 19.02
CA ALA A 898 51.53 -63.52 17.82
C ALA A 898 50.11 -62.92 17.93
N ASN A 899 49.27 -63.45 18.82
CA ASN A 899 47.91 -62.97 19.05
C ASN A 899 47.84 -61.81 20.07
N SER A 900 48.70 -61.80 21.09
CA SER A 900 48.76 -60.72 22.09
C SER A 900 49.17 -59.38 21.47
N LEU A 901 50.24 -59.38 20.66
CA LEU A 901 50.84 -58.17 20.07
C LEU A 901 49.94 -57.42 19.07
N LYS A 902 48.93 -58.08 18.50
CA LYS A 902 48.01 -57.47 17.51
C LYS A 902 46.84 -56.72 18.15
N GLY A 903 46.51 -57.01 19.41
CA GLY A 903 45.44 -56.31 20.14
C GLY A 903 45.85 -54.90 20.59
N GLY A 904 46.96 -54.80 21.34
CA GLY A 904 47.36 -53.56 22.01
C GLY A 904 47.58 -52.37 21.06
N LYS A 905 48.25 -52.60 19.92
CA LYS A 905 48.61 -51.53 18.96
C LYS A 905 47.39 -50.79 18.38
N ARG A 906 46.23 -51.46 18.23
CA ARG A 906 44.99 -50.82 17.74
C ARG A 906 44.26 -49.98 18.79
N VAL A 907 44.50 -50.22 20.07
CA VAL A 907 43.93 -49.40 21.16
C VAL A 907 44.81 -48.17 21.41
N ILE A 908 46.13 -48.36 21.44
CA ILE A 908 47.12 -47.29 21.63
C ILE A 908 46.96 -46.20 20.54
N ALA A 909 46.99 -46.58 19.25
CA ALA A 909 46.86 -45.62 18.15
C ALA A 909 45.54 -44.79 18.18
N LYS A 910 44.45 -45.35 18.72
CA LYS A 910 43.18 -44.62 18.90
C LYS A 910 43.20 -43.64 20.07
N LEU A 911 43.96 -43.95 21.12
CA LEU A 911 44.15 -43.05 22.26
C LEU A 911 45.13 -41.93 21.90
N GLU A 912 46.20 -42.24 21.18
CA GLU A 912 47.17 -41.26 20.65
C GLU A 912 46.47 -40.27 19.69
N GLN A 913 45.68 -40.76 18.73
CA GLN A 913 44.86 -39.89 17.87
C GLN A 913 43.92 -39.02 18.70
N ARG A 914 43.22 -39.58 19.71
CA ARG A 914 42.25 -38.82 20.50
C ARG A 914 42.91 -37.81 21.44
N ILE A 915 44.13 -38.05 21.90
CA ILE A 915 44.95 -37.06 22.62
C ILE A 915 45.30 -35.91 21.67
N HIS A 916 45.77 -36.19 20.46
CA HIS A 916 46.15 -35.16 19.49
C HIS A 916 44.95 -34.29 19.03
N GLU A 917 43.77 -34.90 18.87
CA GLU A 917 42.50 -34.18 18.64
C GLU A 917 42.16 -33.23 19.80
N LEU A 918 42.31 -33.67 21.06
CA LEU A 918 42.02 -32.86 22.24
C LEU A 918 43.09 -31.77 22.51
N GLU A 919 44.35 -32.03 22.18
CA GLU A 919 45.43 -31.05 22.25
C GLU A 919 45.21 -29.92 21.24
N THR A 920 44.85 -30.26 19.99
CA THR A 920 44.55 -29.27 18.94
C THR A 920 43.24 -28.50 19.20
N GLU A 921 42.19 -29.14 19.73
CA GLU A 921 40.99 -28.43 20.22
C GLU A 921 41.33 -27.44 21.36
N ASN A 922 42.20 -27.82 22.29
CA ASN A 922 42.64 -26.94 23.39
C ASN A 922 43.53 -25.78 22.92
N GLU A 923 44.44 -25.98 21.96
CA GLU A 923 45.21 -24.87 21.36
C GLU A 923 44.32 -23.91 20.57
N LEU A 924 43.32 -24.42 19.84
CA LEU A 924 42.35 -23.59 19.13
C LEU A 924 41.49 -22.74 20.09
N GLU A 925 41.03 -23.30 21.21
CA GLU A 925 40.31 -22.52 22.23
C GLU A 925 41.21 -21.54 23.00
N GLN A 926 42.48 -21.87 23.27
CA GLN A 926 43.41 -20.90 23.84
C GLN A 926 43.66 -19.71 22.90
N ASN A 927 43.79 -19.96 21.59
CA ASN A 927 43.94 -18.90 20.59
C ASN A 927 42.66 -18.04 20.49
N ARG A 928 41.49 -18.67 20.37
CA ARG A 928 40.19 -17.96 20.40
C ARG A 928 39.99 -17.13 21.66
N HIS A 929 40.37 -17.66 22.83
CA HIS A 929 40.26 -16.92 24.09
C HIS A 929 41.19 -15.70 24.11
N GLN A 930 42.42 -15.82 23.60
CA GLN A 930 43.33 -14.67 23.44
C GLN A 930 42.81 -13.63 22.44
N GLU A 931 42.19 -14.05 21.34
CA GLU A 931 41.55 -13.14 20.37
C GLU A 931 40.34 -12.43 20.97
N THR A 932 39.46 -13.17 21.64
CA THR A 932 38.31 -12.61 22.38
C THR A 932 38.76 -11.59 23.41
N LEU A 933 39.88 -11.81 24.12
CA LEU A 933 40.48 -10.83 25.04
C LEU A 933 41.09 -9.61 24.34
N LYS A 934 41.64 -9.75 23.13
CA LYS A 934 42.13 -8.62 22.31
C LYS A 934 40.95 -7.78 21.78
N GLU A 935 39.87 -8.43 21.32
CA GLU A 935 38.62 -7.79 20.90
C GLU A 935 37.93 -7.07 22.05
N LEU A 936 37.79 -7.73 23.22
CA LEU A 936 37.21 -7.14 24.41
C LEU A 936 37.95 -5.86 24.81
N ARG A 937 39.28 -5.85 24.74
CA ARG A 937 40.11 -4.66 25.00
C ARG A 937 39.99 -3.57 23.93
N LYS A 938 39.74 -3.91 22.66
CA LYS A 938 39.39 -2.93 21.61
C LYS A 938 38.00 -2.34 21.86
N ASN A 939 37.01 -3.16 22.17
CA ASN A 939 35.63 -2.74 22.40
C ASN A 939 35.49 -1.94 23.71
N ASP A 940 36.25 -2.25 24.75
CA ASP A 940 36.30 -1.49 26.00
C ASP A 940 36.94 -0.09 25.84
N ARG A 941 37.93 0.05 24.94
CA ARG A 941 38.43 1.39 24.50
C ARG A 941 37.36 2.13 23.71
N ARG A 942 36.75 1.47 22.73
CA ARG A 942 35.71 2.05 21.87
C ARG A 942 34.46 2.46 22.66
N LEU A 943 34.12 1.74 23.73
CA LEU A 943 33.07 2.10 24.69
C LEU A 943 33.44 3.34 25.51
N LYS A 944 34.71 3.49 25.92
CA LYS A 944 35.19 4.69 26.63
C LYS A 944 35.25 5.92 25.71
N GLU A 945 35.66 5.73 24.46
CA GLU A 945 35.59 6.76 23.40
C GLU A 945 34.14 7.17 23.12
N LEU A 946 33.22 6.21 22.94
CA LEU A 946 31.79 6.48 22.74
C LEU A 946 31.11 7.09 23.98
N ALA A 947 31.52 6.71 25.20
CA ALA A 947 31.03 7.34 26.43
C ALA A 947 31.50 8.79 26.56
N PHE A 948 32.76 9.08 26.22
CA PHE A 948 33.29 10.43 26.19
C PHE A 948 32.59 11.29 25.13
N GLN A 949 32.41 10.75 23.92
CA GLN A 949 31.66 11.37 22.84
C GLN A 949 30.21 11.67 23.27
N ALA A 950 29.51 10.69 23.87
CA ALA A 950 28.15 10.89 24.36
C ALA A 950 28.06 11.92 25.50
N GLU A 951 29.09 12.06 26.34
CA GLU A 951 29.11 13.08 27.39
C GLU A 951 29.48 14.48 26.84
N GLU A 952 30.29 14.57 25.80
CA GLU A 952 30.56 15.81 25.06
C GLU A 952 29.33 16.26 24.24
N ASP A 953 28.68 15.33 23.54
CA ASP A 953 27.42 15.57 22.84
C ASP A 953 26.31 15.97 23.82
N ARG A 954 26.22 15.34 25.00
CA ARG A 954 25.33 15.78 26.09
C ARG A 954 25.64 17.20 26.57
N LYS A 955 26.92 17.59 26.67
CA LYS A 955 27.31 18.97 27.02
C LYS A 955 26.97 19.97 25.91
N ASN A 956 27.10 19.57 24.64
CA ASN A 956 26.68 20.38 23.49
C ASN A 956 25.16 20.47 23.38
N HIS A 957 24.41 19.41 23.70
CA HIS A 957 22.96 19.44 23.75
C HIS A 957 22.44 20.33 24.89
N LEU A 958 23.08 20.31 26.07
CA LEU A 958 22.79 21.25 27.17
C LEU A 958 23.12 22.71 26.78
N ARG A 959 24.20 22.97 26.03
CA ARG A 959 24.50 24.31 25.48
C ARG A 959 23.46 24.76 24.44
N LEU A 960 23.00 23.85 23.58
CA LEU A 960 21.94 24.12 22.60
C LEU A 960 20.58 24.33 23.27
N GLN A 961 20.29 23.61 24.36
CA GLN A 961 19.09 23.83 25.18
C GLN A 961 19.14 25.20 25.87
N ASP A 962 20.23 25.54 26.56
CA ASP A 962 20.43 26.85 27.18
C ASP A 962 20.37 28.00 26.15
N LEU A 963 20.92 27.80 24.95
CA LEU A 963 20.77 28.74 23.84
C LEU A 963 19.32 28.85 23.36
N THR A 964 18.59 27.73 23.24
CA THR A 964 17.16 27.70 22.87
C THR A 964 16.29 28.37 23.93
N GLU A 965 16.55 28.17 25.22
CA GLU A 965 15.85 28.84 26.32
C GLU A 965 16.15 30.35 26.35
N LYS A 966 17.39 30.76 26.04
CA LYS A 966 17.79 32.17 25.83
C LYS A 966 17.17 32.79 24.57
N LEU A 967 16.89 32.01 23.53
CA LEU A 967 16.16 32.47 22.35
C LEU A 967 14.64 32.51 22.60
N GLN A 968 14.05 31.53 23.28
CA GLN A 968 12.63 31.53 23.66
C GLN A 968 12.30 32.66 24.65
N SER A 969 13.17 32.95 25.61
CA SER A 969 13.00 34.10 26.51
C SER A 969 13.10 35.44 25.76
N LYS A 970 14.02 35.58 24.79
CA LYS A 970 14.02 36.71 23.86
C LYS A 970 12.75 36.79 23.02
N VAL A 971 12.24 35.68 22.48
CA VAL A 971 10.98 35.65 21.73
C VAL A 971 9.78 36.03 22.60
N LYS A 972 9.76 35.65 23.89
CA LYS A 972 8.75 36.13 24.85
C LYS A 972 8.85 37.64 25.11
N VAL A 973 10.06 38.19 25.22
CA VAL A 973 10.28 39.65 25.32
C VAL A 973 9.84 40.37 24.05
N TYR A 974 10.19 39.85 22.86
CA TYR A 974 9.76 40.45 21.60
C TYR A 974 8.25 40.35 21.37
N LYS A 975 7.60 39.22 21.73
CA LYS A 975 6.13 39.13 21.75
C LYS A 975 5.53 40.21 22.64
N ARG A 976 6.02 40.33 23.87
CA ARG A 976 5.54 41.35 24.81
C ARG A 976 5.77 42.78 24.28
N GLN A 977 6.88 43.04 23.59
CA GLN A 977 7.13 44.34 22.96
C GLN A 977 6.22 44.61 21.74
N VAL A 978 5.80 43.57 21.02
CA VAL A 978 4.77 43.68 19.97
C VAL A 978 3.40 43.90 20.60
N GLU A 979 3.03 43.15 21.64
CA GLU A 979 1.77 43.29 22.39
C GLU A 979 1.66 44.69 23.03
N GLU A 980 2.72 45.21 23.65
CA GLU A 980 2.80 46.58 24.20
C GLU A 980 2.77 47.65 23.07
N ALA A 981 3.34 47.38 21.89
CA ALA A 981 3.23 48.27 20.73
C ALA A 981 1.83 48.24 20.08
N GLU A 982 1.15 47.09 20.09
CA GLU A 982 -0.23 46.92 19.64
C GLU A 982 -1.22 47.58 20.60
N GLU A 983 -1.01 47.52 21.93
CA GLU A 983 -1.77 48.33 22.89
C GLU A 983 -1.58 49.83 22.67
N ILE A 984 -0.35 50.29 22.43
CA ILE A 984 -0.07 51.70 22.10
C ILE A 984 -0.72 52.11 20.77
N ALA A 985 -0.69 51.23 19.75
CA ALA A 985 -1.37 51.46 18.49
C ALA A 985 -2.90 51.51 18.67
N ALA A 986 -3.49 50.60 19.45
CA ALA A 986 -4.91 50.57 19.76
C ALA A 986 -5.35 51.79 20.59
N LEU A 987 -4.56 52.23 21.58
CA LEU A 987 -4.78 53.47 22.34
C LEU A 987 -4.72 54.71 21.44
N ASN A 988 -3.79 54.75 20.48
CA ASN A 988 -3.71 55.85 19.53
C ASN A 988 -4.85 55.79 18.49
N LEU A 989 -5.30 54.61 18.08
CA LEU A 989 -6.49 54.43 17.23
C LEU A 989 -7.78 54.82 17.97
N ALA A 990 -7.88 54.52 19.26
CA ALA A 990 -8.99 54.93 20.12
C ALA A 990 -9.01 56.45 20.35
N LYS A 991 -7.83 57.08 20.56
CA LYS A 991 -7.71 58.54 20.59
C LYS A 991 -8.07 59.16 19.25
N PHE A 992 -7.62 58.59 18.13
CA PHE A 992 -7.98 59.06 16.79
C PHE A 992 -9.49 58.97 16.55
N ARG A 993 -10.12 57.84 16.87
CA ARG A 993 -11.58 57.68 16.82
C ARG A 993 -12.32 58.66 17.73
N LYS A 994 -11.82 58.91 18.94
CA LYS A 994 -12.43 59.88 19.88
C LYS A 994 -12.32 61.32 19.37
N ILE A 995 -11.17 61.71 18.82
CA ILE A 995 -10.97 63.00 18.16
C ILE A 995 -11.83 63.10 16.88
N GLN A 996 -12.01 62.00 16.15
CA GLN A 996 -12.90 61.93 15.00
C GLN A 996 -14.37 62.13 15.42
N THR A 997 -14.88 61.45 16.46
CA THR A 997 -16.24 61.71 16.96
C THR A 997 -16.38 63.10 17.58
N GLU A 998 -15.35 63.65 18.23
CA GLU A 998 -15.38 65.04 18.72
C GLU A 998 -15.38 66.06 17.56
N LEU A 999 -14.75 65.74 16.42
CA LEU A 999 -14.80 66.52 15.19
C LEU A 999 -16.15 66.38 14.48
N GLU A 1000 -16.73 65.18 14.43
CA GLU A 1000 -18.04 64.89 13.86
C GLU A 1000 -19.15 65.55 14.69
N GLU A 1001 -19.13 65.45 16.03
CA GLU A 1001 -20.02 66.22 16.91
C GLU A 1001 -19.80 67.74 16.79
N SER A 1002 -18.58 68.21 16.50
CA SER A 1002 -18.31 69.63 16.25
C SER A 1002 -18.90 70.08 14.91
N ALA A 1003 -18.81 69.24 13.88
CA ALA A 1003 -19.45 69.46 12.59
C ALA A 1003 -20.98 69.42 12.69
N GLU A 1004 -21.57 68.44 13.38
CA GLU A 1004 -23.02 68.39 13.62
C GLU A 1004 -23.52 69.57 14.46
N ARG A 1005 -22.74 70.07 15.42
CA ARG A 1005 -23.05 71.32 16.13
C ARG A 1005 -22.94 72.54 15.21
N ALA A 1006 -21.98 72.57 14.28
CA ALA A 1006 -21.84 73.64 13.29
C ALA A 1006 -23.02 73.63 12.30
N ASP A 1007 -23.34 72.49 11.69
CA ASP A 1007 -24.51 72.30 10.81
C ASP A 1007 -25.83 72.59 11.55
N SER A 1008 -25.94 72.21 12.83
CA SER A 1008 -27.09 72.57 13.66
C SER A 1008 -27.17 74.07 13.90
N ALA A 1009 -26.03 74.73 14.16
CA ALA A 1009 -25.97 76.18 14.36
C ALA A 1009 -26.28 76.94 13.05
N GLU A 1010 -25.78 76.50 11.90
CA GLU A 1010 -26.10 77.10 10.60
C GLU A 1010 -27.56 76.87 10.20
N ASN A 1011 -28.11 75.67 10.43
CA ASN A 1011 -29.53 75.38 10.22
C ASN A 1011 -30.44 76.21 11.15
N GLN A 1012 -30.03 76.45 12.40
CA GLN A 1012 -30.79 77.29 13.34
C GLN A 1012 -30.63 78.78 13.01
N LEU A 1013 -29.44 79.26 12.62
CA LEU A 1013 -29.22 80.64 12.16
C LEU A 1013 -29.96 80.94 10.84
N GLY A 1014 -30.03 79.97 9.93
CA GLY A 1014 -30.84 80.07 8.70
C GLY A 1014 -32.33 80.20 9.01
N LYS A 1015 -32.84 79.43 9.98
CA LYS A 1015 -34.27 79.45 10.38
C LYS A 1015 -34.64 80.64 11.27
N LEU A 1016 -33.71 81.17 12.08
CA LEU A 1016 -33.95 82.34 12.95
C LEU A 1016 -33.78 83.69 12.25
N ARG A 1017 -32.97 83.80 11.18
CA ARG A 1017 -32.85 85.04 10.39
C ARG A 1017 -34.13 85.44 9.63
N ALA A 1018 -35.16 84.59 9.61
CA ALA A 1018 -36.42 84.80 8.91
C ALA A 1018 -37.58 85.37 9.77
N LYS A 1019 -37.44 85.51 11.10
CA LYS A 1019 -38.48 86.09 11.98
C LYS A 1019 -37.88 86.95 13.11
N ASN A 1020 -38.28 88.23 13.14
CA ASN A 1020 -38.04 89.26 14.17
C ASN A 1020 -36.55 89.64 14.37
N ARG A 1021 -36.09 90.90 14.27
CA ARG A 1021 -36.74 92.20 14.02
C ARG A 1021 -37.59 92.83 15.16
N SER A 1022 -37.04 92.94 16.38
CA SER A 1022 -37.45 93.96 17.38
C SER A 1022 -36.52 94.02 18.62
N SER A 1023 -36.27 95.23 19.17
CA SER A 1023 -35.86 95.60 20.56
C SER A 1023 -34.76 94.79 21.31
N VAL A 1024 -33.66 95.29 21.92
CA VAL A 1024 -33.23 96.57 22.61
C VAL A 1024 -33.03 96.39 24.13
N SER A 1025 -31.92 96.95 24.67
CA SER A 1025 -31.52 97.14 26.10
C SER A 1025 -31.09 95.89 26.92
N VAL A 1026 -30.34 95.94 28.06
CA VAL A 1026 -29.15 96.71 28.58
C VAL A 1026 -29.18 96.78 30.13
N SER A 1027 -28.01 96.57 30.81
CA SER A 1027 -27.69 96.65 32.29
C SER A 1027 -27.29 95.29 32.90
N ARG A 1028 -26.14 95.08 33.61
CA ARG A 1028 -25.61 95.60 34.92
C ARG A 1028 -26.40 95.05 36.13
N THR A 1029 -25.85 94.56 37.27
CA THR A 1029 -24.55 94.66 38.05
C THR A 1029 -24.29 93.34 38.86
N SER A 1030 -23.23 93.07 39.68
CA SER A 1030 -21.77 93.38 39.76
C SER A 1030 -21.10 92.65 40.98
N GLU A 1031 -19.78 92.36 40.95
CA GLU A 1031 -18.87 92.05 42.13
C GLU A 1031 -19.12 90.73 42.94
N THR A 1032 -18.18 90.08 43.66
CA THR A 1032 -16.72 90.25 43.94
C THR A 1032 -16.00 88.91 44.35
N HIS A 1033 -14.64 88.93 44.43
CA HIS A 1033 -13.72 88.17 45.33
C HIS A 1033 -13.12 86.74 45.03
N GLU A 1034 -11.76 86.73 45.02
CA GLU A 1034 -10.75 85.79 45.63
C GLU A 1034 -10.10 84.54 44.93
N PHE A 1035 -8.74 84.54 45.02
CA PHE A 1035 -7.71 83.47 45.09
C PHE A 1035 -7.50 82.42 43.96
N ARG A 1036 -6.30 82.01 43.50
CA ARG A 1036 -4.86 82.37 43.66
C ARG A 1036 -3.97 81.25 43.01
N ASP A 1037 -2.81 81.60 42.42
CA ASP A 1037 -1.59 80.77 42.09
C ASP A 1037 -1.68 79.53 41.12
N SER A 1038 -0.64 79.09 40.39
CA SER A 1038 0.67 79.72 40.01
C SER A 1038 1.43 78.99 38.87
N SER A 1039 2.22 79.78 38.09
CA SER A 1039 3.53 79.60 37.40
C SER A 1039 4.25 78.24 37.16
N THR A 1040 5.36 78.09 36.38
CA THR A 1040 6.06 78.76 35.22
C THR A 1040 7.44 78.04 35.01
N ALA A 1041 8.13 78.23 33.86
CA ALA A 1041 9.61 78.14 33.61
C ALA A 1041 10.33 76.80 33.21
N ILE A 1042 11.58 76.78 32.69
CA ILE A 1042 12.18 77.50 31.51
C ILE A 1042 13.58 76.92 31.05
N ARG A 1043 13.91 77.02 29.73
CA ARG A 1043 15.24 77.07 29.03
C ARG A 1043 16.30 75.92 29.00
N ALA A 1044 16.79 75.70 27.76
CA ALA A 1044 18.21 75.65 27.28
C ALA A 1044 19.12 74.41 27.51
N ALA A 1045 20.14 74.27 26.64
CA ALA A 1045 21.12 73.17 26.58
C ALA A 1045 22.48 73.62 25.98
N SER A 1046 23.60 72.95 26.33
CA SER A 1046 24.98 73.32 25.92
C SER A 1046 26.01 72.16 25.86
N THR A 1047 26.99 72.30 24.94
CA THR A 1047 28.43 71.87 24.99
C THR A 1047 28.93 70.39 24.88
N MET A 1048 29.60 70.13 23.74
CA MET A 1048 31.00 69.64 23.53
C MET A 1048 31.51 68.18 23.75
N ARG A 1049 32.30 67.73 22.73
CA ARG A 1049 33.50 66.81 22.73
C ARG A 1049 33.31 65.31 23.07
N ALA A 1050 34.23 64.37 22.74
CA ALA A 1050 35.17 64.21 21.60
C ALA A 1050 35.86 62.80 21.60
N SER A 1051 36.23 62.30 20.41
CA SER A 1051 37.38 61.40 20.09
C SER A 1051 37.74 60.12 20.91
N SER A 1052 37.62 58.94 20.29
CA SER A 1052 38.58 57.79 20.22
C SER A 1052 37.85 56.56 19.64
N VAL A 1053 38.22 55.77 18.61
CA VAL A 1053 39.45 55.36 17.88
C VAL A 1053 39.92 53.91 18.18
N ARG A 1054 39.85 53.07 17.14
CA ARG A 1054 40.49 51.75 16.87
C ARG A 1054 39.99 50.45 17.54
N GLN A 1055 39.72 49.47 16.66
CA GLN A 1055 40.10 48.03 16.66
C GLN A 1055 39.78 47.18 17.91
N ARG A 1056 39.16 46.00 17.77
CA ARG A 1056 39.08 45.09 16.61
C ARG A 1056 37.64 44.88 16.11
#